data_AF-A0A8S3AE76-F1
#
_entry.id   AF-A0A8S3AE76-F1
#
_cell.length_a   1.000
_cell.length_b   1.000
_cell.length_c   1.000
_cell.angle_alpha   90.00
_cell.angle_beta   90.00
_cell.angle_gamma   90.00
#
_symmetry.space_group_name_H-M   'P 1'
#
loop_
_entity.id
_entity.type
_entity.pdbx_description
1 polymer ?
#
loop_
_entity_poly.entity_id
_entity_poly.type
_entity_poly.pdbx_seq_one_letter_code
_entity_poly.pdbx_strand_id
1 'polypeptide(L)'
;MELTKLYQLHPIATLSMNEVDRCLKEFVVCQRKYLSIRNNNQLVNFQDDLSEKELFTLVSAYSLTTNQNEHMHQLIAIREQQVKIWEQLLMLRMRILDKFLPQHFDDLEHFIAPNIYSPVISNTIAIQFKNKHYKIIQEAKRSWLNITLHAYEIKIQEYDRQYQYELVQLKSRLLNSMTLNGESMFHHLNEYVNSRTKKLKADIHHRVSSYRKILLQNRQRSSSTKNIIGVSPEPFLDLMSNPFNTNEWNHLSLGPSCIRLNQSAIRPRHQQEIQIKKEYSDINQKVVQYLTSSPRNIPSRAMILKTYSDDLLNYFNHAYFAPQPYKDQTQALTQAIAALSIRQKIKKFNLILRVTDKSHNFYIGSAIEFEKKIQTFFQDTNAFVVLKENPFDEILNKVIQLLNRLSGKKLILQWQSKKMMPNRTKSVLAHLYFNPKTHKIGIPVRPIENTIGAPTTNISDFLDEIIRPIFDSKCGPTSIIDGASLLKELYKYIKKGLFKASTLFCTFDIRNLYTMLPQEEALDILIEFLHVHGYTKVKGISLDTIRILAAIVLQENVCVYNNKIYKQMLGGAMGSSFTLTLANIFMWKWQKEFVRRQDISGEFYGRYIDDIFMTWNKSENELRKLLDAANSWHPNIKLEYKISKSLPFLDVLLTNSNGILLTSVYHKPAAEPYVVPFISDHPRHVFINVIQTSL
;
A
#
# COMPACT_ATOMS: atom_id res chain seq x y z
N MET A 1 -52.69 -13.87 -49.43
CA MET A 1 -52.45 -12.65 -50.24
C MET A 1 -51.74 -11.54 -49.46
N GLU A 2 -51.78 -11.49 -48.12
CA GLU A 2 -51.00 -10.52 -47.32
C GLU A 2 -49.53 -10.91 -47.06
N LEU A 3 -49.16 -12.19 -47.17
CA LEU A 3 -47.75 -12.63 -47.08
C LEU A 3 -46.90 -12.19 -48.28
N THR A 4 -47.51 -11.92 -49.44
CA THR A 4 -46.82 -11.51 -50.66
C THR A 4 -46.42 -10.03 -50.63
N LYS A 5 -47.06 -9.20 -49.78
CA LYS A 5 -46.73 -7.77 -49.62
C LYS A 5 -45.56 -7.51 -48.65
N LEU A 6 -45.27 -8.43 -47.73
CA LEU A 6 -44.10 -8.32 -46.82
C LEU A 6 -42.76 -8.66 -47.50
N TYR A 7 -42.79 -9.41 -48.61
CA TYR A 7 -41.59 -9.77 -49.39
C TYR A 7 -41.01 -8.63 -50.22
N GLN A 8 -41.75 -7.54 -50.46
CA GLN A 8 -41.32 -6.42 -51.30
C GLN A 8 -40.66 -5.25 -50.54
N LEU A 9 -40.69 -5.25 -49.19
CA LEU A 9 -40.23 -4.10 -48.39
C LEU A 9 -38.89 -4.33 -47.66
N HIS A 10 -38.39 -5.56 -47.62
CA HIS A 10 -37.01 -5.86 -47.21
C HIS A 10 -36.48 -6.95 -48.14
N PRO A 11 -35.63 -6.64 -49.14
CA PRO A 11 -34.92 -7.69 -49.84
C PRO A 11 -34.05 -8.37 -48.79
N ILE A 12 -34.42 -9.61 -48.42
CA ILE A 12 -33.51 -10.52 -47.73
C ILE A 12 -32.32 -10.57 -48.66
N ALA A 13 -31.23 -9.89 -48.30
CA ALA A 13 -29.96 -10.08 -48.97
C ALA A 13 -29.79 -11.60 -49.01
N THR A 14 -29.72 -12.17 -50.21
CA THR A 14 -29.40 -13.57 -50.41
C THR A 14 -28.05 -13.77 -49.76
N LEU A 15 -28.08 -14.13 -48.48
CA LEU A 15 -26.93 -14.57 -47.71
C LEU A 15 -26.38 -15.71 -48.55
N SER A 16 -25.27 -15.45 -49.21
CA SER A 16 -24.67 -16.46 -50.07
C SER A 16 -24.41 -17.67 -49.20
N MET A 17 -24.53 -18.88 -49.76
CA MET A 17 -24.26 -20.08 -48.97
C MET A 17 -22.84 -20.06 -48.38
N ASN A 18 -21.93 -19.29 -49.02
CA ASN A 18 -20.60 -18.97 -48.53
C ASN A 18 -20.58 -18.09 -47.26
N GLU A 19 -21.48 -17.12 -47.12
CA GLU A 19 -21.59 -16.30 -45.89
C GLU A 19 -22.25 -17.05 -44.75
N VAL A 20 -23.24 -17.91 -45.04
CA VAL A 20 -23.82 -18.83 -44.05
C VAL A 20 -22.76 -19.81 -43.57
N ASP A 21 -22.00 -20.40 -44.50
CA ASP A 21 -20.89 -21.31 -44.21
C ASP A 21 -19.76 -20.61 -43.44
N ARG A 22 -19.44 -19.34 -43.76
CA ARG A 22 -18.46 -18.54 -43.00
C ARG A 22 -18.94 -18.27 -41.57
N CYS A 23 -20.18 -17.84 -41.37
CA CYS A 23 -20.74 -17.57 -40.05
C CYS A 23 -20.86 -18.86 -39.22
N LEU A 24 -21.23 -19.98 -39.84
CA LEU A 24 -21.24 -21.30 -39.18
C LEU A 24 -19.82 -21.76 -38.82
N LYS A 25 -18.83 -21.56 -39.70
CA LYS A 25 -17.41 -21.83 -39.40
C LYS A 25 -16.89 -20.95 -38.26
N GLU A 26 -17.22 -19.67 -38.23
CA GLU A 26 -16.86 -18.76 -37.12
C GLU A 26 -17.56 -19.14 -35.82
N PHE A 27 -18.84 -19.52 -35.86
CA PHE A 27 -19.56 -20.03 -34.70
C PHE A 27 -18.95 -21.32 -34.18
N VAL A 28 -18.60 -22.27 -35.06
CA VAL A 28 -17.92 -23.53 -34.71
C VAL A 28 -16.52 -23.27 -34.17
N VAL A 29 -15.77 -22.32 -34.71
CA VAL A 29 -14.46 -21.91 -34.18
C VAL A 29 -14.61 -21.27 -32.80
N CYS A 30 -15.59 -20.40 -32.59
CA CYS A 30 -15.90 -19.80 -31.28
C CYS A 30 -16.33 -20.86 -30.26
N GLN A 31 -17.18 -21.81 -30.66
CA GLN A 31 -17.56 -22.96 -29.83
C GLN A 31 -16.36 -23.84 -29.51
N ARG A 32 -15.49 -24.15 -30.48
CA ARG A 32 -14.25 -24.92 -30.27
C ARG A 32 -13.26 -24.19 -29.36
N LYS A 33 -13.17 -22.87 -29.42
CA LYS A 33 -12.33 -22.05 -28.53
C LYS A 33 -12.88 -22.02 -27.10
N TYR A 34 -14.20 -21.89 -26.95
CA TYR A 34 -14.89 -21.98 -25.66
C TYR A 34 -14.78 -23.38 -25.05
N LEU A 35 -14.96 -24.44 -25.85
CA LEU A 35 -14.77 -25.83 -25.47
C LEU A 35 -13.31 -26.16 -25.18
N SER A 36 -12.33 -25.58 -25.90
CA SER A 36 -10.89 -25.76 -25.65
C SER A 36 -10.45 -25.19 -24.30
N ILE A 37 -10.96 -24.02 -23.90
CA ILE A 37 -10.67 -23.42 -22.59
C ILE A 37 -11.33 -24.25 -21.47
N ARG A 38 -12.58 -24.70 -21.70
CA ARG A 38 -13.29 -25.57 -20.75
C ARG A 38 -12.64 -26.95 -20.64
N ASN A 39 -12.18 -27.52 -21.75
CA ASN A 39 -11.47 -28.78 -21.81
C ASN A 39 -10.08 -28.68 -21.21
N ASN A 40 -9.34 -27.57 -21.36
CA ASN A 40 -8.05 -27.39 -20.66
C ASN A 40 -8.23 -27.29 -19.15
N ASN A 41 -9.25 -26.56 -18.67
CA ASN A 41 -9.55 -26.53 -17.24
C ASN A 41 -10.05 -27.89 -16.73
N GLN A 42 -10.83 -28.62 -17.53
CA GLN A 42 -11.23 -29.99 -17.22
C GLN A 42 -10.04 -30.96 -17.27
N LEU A 43 -9.06 -30.75 -18.15
CA LEU A 43 -7.86 -31.57 -18.27
C LEU A 43 -6.91 -31.32 -17.10
N VAL A 44 -6.75 -30.06 -16.67
CA VAL A 44 -6.00 -29.71 -15.45
C VAL A 44 -6.69 -30.28 -14.22
N ASN A 45 -8.01 -30.11 -14.09
CA ASN A 45 -8.77 -30.73 -13.01
C ASN A 45 -8.68 -32.27 -13.06
N PHE A 46 -8.69 -32.87 -14.25
CA PHE A 46 -8.55 -34.30 -14.46
C PHE A 46 -7.13 -34.80 -14.15
N GLN A 47 -6.09 -34.02 -14.46
CA GLN A 47 -4.70 -34.31 -14.09
C GLN A 47 -4.49 -34.19 -12.58
N ASP A 48 -5.07 -33.18 -11.94
CA ASP A 48 -5.08 -33.01 -10.49
C ASP A 48 -5.87 -34.15 -9.81
N ASP A 49 -7.02 -34.53 -10.38
CA ASP A 49 -7.83 -35.67 -9.91
C ASP A 49 -7.09 -37.01 -10.09
N LEU A 50 -6.37 -37.20 -11.19
CA LEU A 50 -5.52 -38.37 -11.43
C LEU A 50 -4.35 -38.42 -10.43
N SER A 51 -3.67 -37.29 -10.22
CA SER A 51 -2.56 -37.19 -9.26
C SER A 51 -3.04 -37.41 -7.82
N GLU A 52 -4.21 -36.89 -7.46
CA GLU A 52 -4.87 -37.13 -6.17
C GLU A 52 -5.30 -38.59 -6.02
N LYS A 53 -5.80 -39.22 -7.10
CA LYS A 53 -6.18 -40.64 -7.11
C LYS A 53 -4.98 -41.56 -7.01
N GLU A 54 -3.87 -41.21 -7.64
CA GLU A 54 -2.57 -41.91 -7.51
C GLU A 54 -2.01 -41.76 -6.09
N LEU A 55 -2.00 -40.55 -5.53
CA LEU A 55 -1.62 -40.29 -4.14
C LEU A 55 -2.53 -41.01 -3.14
N PHE A 56 -3.84 -41.03 -3.39
CA PHE A 56 -4.81 -41.75 -2.56
C PHE A 56 -4.58 -43.26 -2.64
N THR A 57 -4.23 -43.78 -3.82
CA THR A 57 -3.92 -45.20 -4.02
C THR A 57 -2.63 -45.57 -3.27
N LEU A 58 -1.59 -44.73 -3.35
CA LEU A 58 -0.36 -44.87 -2.58
C LEU A 58 -0.60 -44.81 -1.07
N VAL A 59 -1.45 -43.88 -0.60
CA VAL A 59 -1.82 -43.76 0.81
C VAL A 59 -2.68 -44.95 1.28
N SER A 60 -3.61 -45.42 0.44
CA SER A 60 -4.49 -46.56 0.75
C SER A 60 -3.77 -47.91 0.78
N ALA A 61 -2.55 -47.98 0.23
CA ALA A 61 -1.68 -49.15 0.31
C ALA A 61 -1.01 -49.30 1.69
N TYR A 62 -1.06 -48.28 2.54
CA TYR A 62 -0.53 -48.36 3.90
C TYR A 62 -1.57 -48.95 4.87
N SER A 63 -1.20 -50.03 5.55
CA SER A 63 -1.98 -50.60 6.65
C SER A 63 -1.77 -49.79 7.94
N LEU A 64 -2.51 -48.69 8.08
CA LEU A 64 -2.52 -47.89 9.31
C LEU A 64 -3.24 -48.65 10.44
N THR A 65 -2.66 -48.61 11.64
CA THR A 65 -3.33 -49.08 12.86
C THR A 65 -4.57 -48.22 13.16
N THR A 66 -5.53 -48.74 13.93
CA THR A 66 -6.76 -48.03 14.31
C THR A 66 -6.48 -46.63 14.87
N ASN A 67 -5.41 -46.51 15.66
CA ASN A 67 -4.98 -45.27 16.29
C ASN A 67 -4.33 -44.29 15.29
N GLN A 68 -3.55 -44.77 14.31
CA GLN A 68 -2.99 -43.93 13.24
C GLN A 68 -4.09 -43.41 12.29
N ASN A 69 -5.10 -44.23 12.00
CA ASN A 69 -6.28 -43.81 11.24
C ASN A 69 -7.05 -42.69 11.94
N GLU A 70 -7.19 -42.78 13.27
CA GLU A 70 -7.86 -41.75 14.07
C GLU A 70 -7.19 -40.38 13.94
N HIS A 71 -5.86 -40.30 14.08
CA HIS A 71 -5.09 -39.06 13.88
C HIS A 71 -5.20 -38.52 12.45
N MET A 72 -5.23 -39.40 11.44
CA MET A 72 -5.39 -39.00 10.04
C MET A 72 -6.78 -38.39 9.79
N HIS A 73 -7.83 -39.00 10.34
CA HIS A 73 -9.18 -38.44 10.32
C HIS A 73 -9.28 -37.10 11.04
N GLN A 74 -8.60 -36.95 12.18
CA GLN A 74 -8.54 -35.69 12.92
C GLN A 74 -7.84 -34.58 12.10
N LEU A 75 -6.72 -34.88 11.43
CA LEU A 75 -6.03 -33.92 10.55
C LEU A 75 -6.92 -33.43 9.40
N ILE A 76 -7.67 -34.34 8.77
CA ILE A 76 -8.63 -34.01 7.71
C ILE A 76 -9.74 -33.13 8.28
N ALA A 77 -10.33 -33.50 9.42
CA ALA A 77 -11.39 -32.74 10.05
C ALA A 77 -10.95 -31.32 10.45
N ILE A 78 -9.73 -31.18 11.01
CA ILE A 78 -9.14 -29.89 11.36
C ILE A 78 -8.98 -29.01 10.11
N ARG A 79 -8.46 -29.57 9.00
CA ARG A 79 -8.30 -28.83 7.74
C ARG A 79 -9.64 -28.42 7.12
N GLU A 80 -10.65 -29.27 7.18
CA GLU A 80 -11.99 -28.95 6.69
C GLU A 80 -12.63 -27.81 7.49
N GLN A 81 -12.51 -27.83 8.82
CA GLN A 81 -12.98 -26.73 9.67
C GLN A 81 -12.19 -25.45 9.40
N GLN A 82 -10.87 -25.53 9.26
CA GLN A 82 -10.04 -24.38 8.94
C GLN A 82 -10.45 -23.72 7.62
N VAL A 83 -10.66 -24.53 6.57
CA VAL A 83 -11.10 -24.04 5.25
C VAL A 83 -12.51 -23.42 5.33
N LYS A 84 -13.41 -23.97 6.15
CA LYS A 84 -14.75 -23.41 6.40
C LYS A 84 -14.68 -22.04 7.07
N ILE A 85 -13.83 -21.86 8.08
CA ILE A 85 -13.60 -20.56 8.73
C ILE A 85 -12.99 -19.56 7.73
N TRP A 86 -12.07 -20.01 6.89
CA TRP A 86 -11.49 -19.19 5.84
C TRP A 86 -12.52 -18.76 4.78
N GLU A 87 -13.44 -19.65 4.38
CA GLU A 87 -14.57 -19.32 3.50
C GLU A 87 -15.47 -18.25 4.13
N GLN A 88 -15.80 -18.38 5.43
CA GLN A 88 -16.60 -17.38 6.16
C GLN A 88 -15.90 -16.01 6.20
N LEU A 89 -14.60 -16.00 6.46
CA LEU A 89 -13.78 -14.79 6.42
C LEU A 89 -13.78 -14.15 5.02
N LEU A 90 -13.61 -14.96 3.97
CA LEU A 90 -13.63 -14.49 2.59
C LEU A 90 -15.00 -13.90 2.21
N MET A 91 -16.08 -14.57 2.59
CA MET A 91 -17.45 -14.09 2.36
C MET A 91 -17.74 -12.80 3.12
N LEU A 92 -17.24 -12.65 4.35
CA LEU A 92 -17.33 -11.38 5.09
C LEU A 92 -16.55 -10.27 4.37
N ARG A 93 -15.33 -10.55 3.91
CA ARG A 93 -14.51 -9.60 3.13
C ARG A 93 -15.22 -9.16 1.85
N MET A 94 -15.84 -10.09 1.12
CA MET A 94 -16.64 -9.78 -0.08
C MET A 94 -17.86 -8.92 0.25
N ARG A 95 -18.58 -9.24 1.32
CA ARG A 95 -19.72 -8.44 1.80
C ARG A 95 -19.31 -7.00 2.13
N ILE A 96 -18.13 -6.78 2.73
CA ILE A 96 -17.59 -5.43 2.97
C ILE A 96 -17.35 -4.71 1.64
N LEU A 97 -16.65 -5.37 0.70
CA LEU A 97 -16.31 -4.80 -0.61
C LEU A 97 -17.55 -4.41 -1.44
N ASP A 98 -18.58 -5.26 -1.39
CA ASP A 98 -19.83 -5.03 -2.12
C ASP A 98 -20.84 -4.15 -1.33
N LYS A 99 -20.43 -3.57 -0.19
CA LYS A 99 -21.24 -2.73 0.71
C LYS A 99 -22.52 -3.42 1.21
N PHE A 100 -22.44 -4.72 1.47
CA PHE A 100 -23.55 -5.57 1.90
C PHE A 100 -23.25 -6.23 3.26
N LEU A 101 -23.17 -5.42 4.32
CA LEU A 101 -22.98 -5.93 5.68
C LEU A 101 -24.28 -6.52 6.26
N PRO A 102 -24.18 -7.52 7.16
CA PRO A 102 -25.34 -8.04 7.88
C PRO A 102 -26.10 -6.95 8.65
N GLN A 103 -27.41 -7.16 8.83
CA GLN A 103 -28.31 -6.20 9.49
C GLN A 103 -27.88 -5.83 10.92
N HIS A 104 -27.23 -6.74 11.66
CA HIS A 104 -26.74 -6.43 13.01
C HIS A 104 -25.74 -5.27 13.06
N PHE A 105 -25.01 -4.98 11.97
CA PHE A 105 -24.17 -3.79 11.89
C PHE A 105 -24.98 -2.50 11.84
N ASP A 106 -26.18 -2.53 11.25
CA ASP A 106 -27.09 -1.38 11.22
C ASP A 106 -27.71 -1.12 12.60
N ASP A 107 -27.91 -2.17 13.40
CA ASP A 107 -28.51 -2.09 14.74
C ASP A 107 -27.62 -1.29 15.75
N LEU A 108 -26.31 -1.17 15.51
CA LEU A 108 -25.42 -0.30 16.33
C LEU A 108 -25.87 1.16 16.35
N GLU A 109 -26.46 1.65 15.26
CA GLU A 109 -26.99 3.01 15.18
C GLU A 109 -28.21 3.17 16.10
N HIS A 110 -28.97 2.09 16.29
CA HIS A 110 -30.09 2.03 17.23
C HIS A 110 -29.62 1.93 18.69
N PHE A 111 -28.56 1.16 18.95
CA PHE A 111 -27.97 1.02 20.30
C PHE A 111 -27.26 2.28 20.79
N ILE A 112 -26.60 3.02 19.89
CA ILE A 112 -25.84 4.22 20.24
C ILE A 112 -26.77 5.46 20.24
N ALA A 113 -28.02 5.32 19.78
CA ALA A 113 -28.99 6.40 19.65
C ALA A 113 -29.09 7.21 20.96
N PRO A 114 -29.06 8.55 20.89
CA PRO A 114 -29.11 9.34 22.10
C PRO A 114 -30.50 9.24 22.74
N ASN A 115 -30.58 8.86 24.02
CA ASN A 115 -31.68 9.31 24.87
C ASN A 115 -31.52 10.82 25.12
N ILE A 116 -31.75 11.66 24.10
CA ILE A 116 -31.82 13.12 24.29
C ILE A 116 -33.29 13.47 24.48
N TYR A 117 -33.71 13.50 25.75
CA TYR A 117 -34.71 14.45 26.18
C TYR A 117 -34.04 15.83 26.25
N SER A 118 -34.49 16.80 25.44
CA SER A 118 -34.84 18.17 25.86
C SER A 118 -34.73 19.20 24.71
N PRO A 119 -35.71 20.12 24.54
CA PRO A 119 -35.83 21.01 23.39
C PRO A 119 -35.12 22.37 23.57
N VAL A 120 -33.90 22.42 24.11
CA VAL A 120 -33.15 23.69 24.28
C VAL A 120 -31.64 23.49 24.12
N ILE A 121 -31.17 23.10 22.93
CA ILE A 121 -29.74 23.11 22.59
C ILE A 121 -29.58 23.86 21.28
N SER A 122 -28.68 24.84 21.24
CA SER A 122 -28.39 25.61 20.02
C SER A 122 -28.00 24.67 18.86
N ASN A 123 -28.45 24.98 17.64
CA ASN A 123 -28.24 24.13 16.46
C ASN A 123 -26.79 23.69 16.28
N THR A 124 -25.81 24.55 16.61
CA THR A 124 -24.38 24.24 16.50
C THR A 124 -23.93 23.12 17.45
N ILE A 125 -24.41 23.11 18.71
CA ILE A 125 -24.04 22.10 19.71
C ILE A 125 -24.73 20.76 19.39
N ALA A 126 -26.01 20.78 19.03
CA ALA A 126 -26.75 19.58 18.63
C ALA A 126 -26.09 18.87 17.41
N ILE A 127 -25.57 19.65 16.45
CA ILE A 127 -24.89 19.09 15.27
C ILE A 127 -23.47 18.61 15.61
N GLN A 128 -22.72 19.28 16.49
CA GLN A 128 -21.45 18.76 17.00
C GLN A 128 -21.64 17.40 17.69
N PHE A 129 -22.70 17.24 18.49
CA PHE A 129 -23.09 15.96 19.06
C PHE A 129 -23.43 14.94 17.98
N LYS A 130 -24.17 15.32 16.94
CA LYS A 130 -24.52 14.44 15.81
C LYS A 130 -23.28 13.97 15.04
N ASN A 131 -22.32 14.84 14.77
CA ASN A 131 -21.06 14.48 14.10
C ASN A 131 -20.16 13.60 14.98
N LYS A 132 -20.05 13.93 16.28
CA LYS A 132 -19.34 13.09 17.26
C LYS A 132 -19.98 11.71 17.34
N HIS A 133 -21.31 11.64 17.30
CA HIS A 133 -22.10 10.41 17.30
C HIS A 133 -21.91 9.60 16.00
N TYR A 134 -21.94 10.23 14.82
CA TYR A 134 -21.60 9.55 13.56
C TYR A 134 -20.18 9.00 13.57
N LYS A 135 -19.22 9.74 14.12
CA LYS A 135 -17.84 9.27 14.30
C LYS A 135 -17.77 8.07 15.24
N ILE A 136 -18.46 8.13 16.39
CA ILE A 136 -18.53 7.01 17.34
C ILE A 136 -19.15 5.78 16.68
N ILE A 137 -20.23 5.93 15.90
CA ILE A 137 -20.86 4.82 15.18
C ILE A 137 -19.92 4.25 14.12
N GLN A 138 -19.23 5.09 13.34
CA GLN A 138 -18.26 4.63 12.34
C GLN A 138 -17.08 3.91 12.98
N GLU A 139 -16.51 4.46 14.05
CA GLU A 139 -15.43 3.85 14.81
C GLU A 139 -15.88 2.56 15.50
N ALA A 140 -17.12 2.50 16.02
CA ALA A 140 -17.70 1.30 16.61
C ALA A 140 -17.96 0.23 15.54
N LYS A 141 -18.54 0.58 14.39
CA LYS A 141 -18.73 -0.34 13.24
C LYS A 141 -17.39 -0.88 12.75
N ARG A 142 -16.36 -0.02 12.63
CA ARG A 142 -14.99 -0.42 12.27
C ARG A 142 -14.35 -1.32 13.33
N SER A 143 -14.47 -0.95 14.61
CA SER A 143 -13.91 -1.73 15.72
C SER A 143 -14.58 -3.09 15.83
N TRP A 144 -15.91 -3.16 15.69
CA TRP A 144 -16.64 -4.41 15.68
C TRP A 144 -16.29 -5.27 14.47
N LEU A 145 -16.14 -4.66 13.29
CA LEU A 145 -15.68 -5.36 12.10
C LEU A 145 -14.27 -5.93 12.32
N ASN A 146 -13.36 -5.13 12.87
CA ASN A 146 -12.00 -5.56 13.18
C ASN A 146 -11.97 -6.67 14.21
N ILE A 147 -12.78 -6.59 15.28
CA ILE A 147 -12.94 -7.66 16.26
C ILE A 147 -13.49 -8.92 15.59
N THR A 148 -14.46 -8.78 14.70
CA THR A 148 -15.07 -9.90 13.98
C THR A 148 -14.06 -10.57 13.05
N LEU A 149 -13.30 -9.79 12.26
CA LEU A 149 -12.22 -10.26 11.40
C LEU A 149 -11.13 -10.95 12.24
N HIS A 150 -10.73 -10.34 13.34
CA HIS A 150 -9.71 -10.87 14.24
C HIS A 150 -10.16 -12.18 14.92
N ALA A 151 -11.45 -12.30 15.27
CA ALA A 151 -12.00 -13.55 15.79
C ALA A 151 -11.92 -14.70 14.76
N TYR A 152 -12.10 -14.42 13.47
CA TYR A 152 -11.86 -15.40 12.42
C TYR A 152 -10.38 -15.77 12.29
N GLU A 153 -9.48 -14.78 12.35
CA GLU A 153 -8.02 -15.01 12.30
C GLU A 153 -7.53 -15.86 13.48
N ILE A 154 -7.97 -15.56 14.71
CA ILE A 154 -7.68 -16.37 15.89
C ILE A 154 -8.16 -17.80 15.70
N LYS A 155 -9.38 -18.01 15.18
CA LYS A 155 -9.90 -19.36 14.91
C LYS A 155 -9.06 -20.11 13.88
N ILE A 156 -8.59 -19.45 12.82
CA ILE A 156 -7.70 -20.05 11.82
C ILE A 156 -6.38 -20.47 12.46
N GLN A 157 -5.79 -19.60 13.29
CA GLN A 157 -4.55 -19.88 14.03
C GLN A 157 -4.70 -21.03 15.04
N GLU A 158 -5.86 -21.12 15.69
CA GLU A 158 -6.17 -22.22 16.61
C GLU A 158 -6.21 -23.56 15.88
N TYR A 159 -6.89 -23.62 14.73
CA TYR A 159 -6.87 -24.84 13.90
C TYR A 159 -5.49 -25.15 13.33
N ASP A 160 -4.67 -24.14 13.00
CA ASP A 160 -3.26 -24.39 12.62
C ASP A 160 -2.47 -25.02 13.78
N ARG A 161 -2.67 -24.55 15.02
CA ARG A 161 -2.01 -25.13 16.20
C ARG A 161 -2.44 -26.58 16.44
N GLN A 162 -3.74 -26.85 16.36
CA GLN A 162 -4.29 -28.20 16.48
C GLN A 162 -3.75 -29.11 15.37
N TYR A 163 -3.68 -28.61 14.14
CA TYR A 163 -3.11 -29.35 13.02
C TYR A 163 -1.64 -29.71 13.26
N GLN A 164 -0.81 -28.74 13.69
CA GLN A 164 0.60 -28.99 13.96
C GLN A 164 0.81 -29.99 15.11
N TYR A 165 -0.02 -29.90 16.16
CA TYR A 165 0.02 -30.86 17.26
C TYR A 165 -0.28 -32.27 16.77
N GLU A 166 -1.38 -32.47 16.05
CA GLU A 166 -1.78 -33.78 15.52
C GLU A 166 -0.78 -34.32 14.49
N LEU A 167 -0.18 -33.45 13.68
CA LEU A 167 0.83 -33.82 12.70
C LEU A 167 2.10 -34.36 13.37
N VAL A 168 2.52 -33.74 14.48
CA VAL A 168 3.67 -34.21 15.29
C VAL A 168 3.36 -35.55 15.97
N GLN A 169 2.15 -35.74 16.49
CA GLN A 169 1.71 -37.01 17.06
C GLN A 169 1.73 -38.12 16.02
N LEU A 170 1.14 -37.88 14.83
CA LEU A 170 1.15 -38.83 13.73
C LEU A 170 2.59 -39.17 13.28
N LYS A 171 3.45 -38.15 13.12
CA LYS A 171 4.86 -38.35 12.75
C LYS A 171 5.62 -39.23 13.74
N SER A 172 5.50 -38.93 15.03
CA SER A 172 6.18 -39.68 16.09
C SER A 172 5.76 -41.16 16.14
N ARG A 173 4.48 -41.44 15.89
CA ARG A 173 3.93 -42.81 15.91
C ARG A 173 4.26 -43.61 14.66
N LEU A 174 4.34 -42.96 13.51
CA LEU A 174 4.79 -43.60 12.26
C LEU A 174 6.29 -43.92 12.28
N LEU A 175 7.09 -43.11 12.99
CA LEU A 175 8.52 -43.37 13.21
C LEU A 175 8.77 -44.49 14.24
N ASN A 176 7.82 -44.72 15.17
CA ASN A 176 7.92 -45.75 16.21
C ASN A 176 7.36 -47.12 15.79
N SER A 177 6.65 -47.23 14.66
CA SER A 177 6.19 -48.53 14.14
C SER A 177 7.34 -49.30 13.49
N MET A 178 7.49 -50.59 13.75
CA MET A 178 8.58 -51.47 13.24
C MET A 178 8.61 -51.68 11.70
N THR A 179 7.99 -50.79 10.92
CA THR A 179 7.95 -50.84 9.46
C THR A 179 9.09 -50.01 8.89
N LEU A 180 9.90 -50.61 8.01
CA LEU A 180 11.11 -50.02 7.40
C LEU A 180 10.90 -48.71 6.58
N ASN A 181 9.68 -48.17 6.50
CA ASN A 181 9.29 -47.08 5.59
C ASN A 181 8.48 -45.93 6.24
N GLY A 182 8.56 -45.74 7.57
CA GLY A 182 7.76 -44.73 8.29
C GLY A 182 7.90 -43.28 7.79
N GLU A 183 9.10 -42.87 7.33
CA GLU A 183 9.33 -41.52 6.78
C GLU A 183 8.65 -41.30 5.42
N SER A 184 8.74 -42.29 4.53
CA SER A 184 8.10 -42.26 3.21
C SER A 184 6.57 -42.25 3.35
N MET A 185 6.04 -43.02 4.30
CA MET A 185 4.62 -43.05 4.63
C MET A 185 4.12 -41.68 5.12
N PHE A 186 4.85 -41.06 6.05
CA PHE A 186 4.52 -39.71 6.54
C PHE A 186 4.58 -38.66 5.43
N HIS A 187 5.56 -38.75 4.53
CA HIS A 187 5.69 -37.84 3.39
C HIS A 187 4.46 -37.89 2.48
N HIS A 188 4.05 -39.08 2.02
CA HIS A 188 2.89 -39.24 1.14
C HIS A 188 1.57 -38.82 1.81
N LEU A 189 1.41 -39.10 3.11
CA LEU A 189 0.24 -38.65 3.88
C LEU A 189 0.16 -37.12 3.96
N ASN A 190 1.27 -36.46 4.24
CA ASN A 190 1.32 -35.00 4.31
C ASN A 190 1.09 -34.35 2.92
N GLU A 191 1.64 -34.93 1.86
CA GLU A 191 1.37 -34.47 0.49
C GLU A 191 -0.10 -34.61 0.10
N TYR A 192 -0.74 -35.73 0.45
CA TYR A 192 -2.16 -35.94 0.22
C TYR A 192 -3.03 -34.88 0.92
N VAL A 193 -2.79 -34.62 2.21
CA VAL A 193 -3.54 -33.60 2.97
C VAL A 193 -3.34 -32.19 2.41
N ASN A 194 -2.11 -31.86 1.98
CA ASN A 194 -1.81 -30.58 1.33
C ASN A 194 -2.50 -30.43 -0.03
N SER A 195 -2.52 -31.49 -0.84
CA SER A 195 -3.22 -31.52 -2.13
C SER A 195 -4.73 -31.30 -1.96
N ARG A 196 -5.35 -32.06 -1.04
CA ARG A 196 -6.78 -31.92 -0.70
C ARG A 196 -7.13 -30.51 -0.21
N THR A 197 -6.27 -29.91 0.61
CA THR A 197 -6.45 -28.54 1.10
C THR A 197 -6.41 -27.51 -0.03
N LYS A 198 -5.51 -27.68 -1.01
CA LYS A 198 -5.43 -26.80 -2.20
C LYS A 198 -6.71 -26.87 -3.03
N LYS A 199 -7.25 -28.08 -3.25
CA LYS A 199 -8.49 -28.30 -4.01
C LYS A 199 -9.69 -27.61 -3.36
N LEU A 200 -9.88 -27.80 -2.06
CA LEU A 200 -10.96 -27.15 -1.31
C LEU A 200 -10.89 -25.61 -1.41
N LYS A 201 -9.68 -25.03 -1.37
CA LYS A 201 -9.49 -23.58 -1.56
C LYS A 201 -9.81 -23.14 -3.00
N ALA A 202 -9.42 -23.93 -4.01
CA ALA A 202 -9.73 -23.65 -5.41
C ALA A 202 -11.25 -23.66 -5.68
N ASP A 203 -11.98 -24.62 -5.10
CA ASP A 203 -13.44 -24.71 -5.20
C ASP A 203 -14.15 -23.48 -4.60
N ILE A 204 -13.64 -22.97 -3.47
CA ILE A 204 -14.13 -21.71 -2.90
C ILE A 204 -13.87 -20.55 -3.86
N HIS A 205 -12.64 -20.41 -4.37
CA HIS A 205 -12.29 -19.34 -5.31
C HIS A 205 -13.12 -19.36 -6.59
N HIS A 206 -13.46 -20.54 -7.12
CA HIS A 206 -14.32 -20.65 -8.29
C HIS A 206 -15.74 -20.12 -8.00
N ARG A 207 -16.28 -20.39 -6.80
CA ARG A 207 -17.62 -19.95 -6.37
C ARG A 207 -17.70 -18.45 -6.03
N VAL A 208 -16.59 -17.80 -5.67
CA VAL A 208 -16.51 -16.35 -5.34
C VAL A 208 -17.15 -15.47 -6.43
N SER A 209 -16.89 -15.75 -7.69
CA SER A 209 -17.43 -14.95 -8.80
C SER A 209 -18.96 -14.97 -8.86
N SER A 210 -19.56 -16.13 -8.57
CA SER A 210 -21.01 -16.32 -8.48
C SER A 210 -21.60 -15.65 -7.25
N TYR A 211 -20.95 -15.79 -6.08
CA TYR A 211 -21.39 -15.12 -4.86
C TYR A 211 -21.38 -13.60 -4.99
N ARG A 212 -20.35 -13.02 -5.63
CA ARG A 212 -20.29 -11.58 -5.90
C ARG A 212 -21.46 -11.11 -6.75
N LYS A 213 -21.80 -11.83 -7.81
CA LYS A 213 -22.96 -11.52 -8.66
C LYS A 213 -24.27 -11.55 -7.85
N ILE A 214 -24.43 -12.56 -6.99
CA ILE A 214 -25.61 -12.71 -6.12
C ILE A 214 -25.69 -11.55 -5.11
N LEU A 215 -24.59 -11.18 -4.45
CA LEU A 215 -24.54 -10.07 -3.51
C LEU A 215 -24.90 -8.73 -4.17
N LEU A 216 -24.36 -8.47 -5.37
CA LEU A 216 -24.69 -7.26 -6.14
C LEU A 216 -26.17 -7.22 -6.56
N GLN A 217 -26.74 -8.35 -6.98
CA GLN A 217 -28.16 -8.45 -7.31
C GLN A 217 -29.05 -8.27 -6.07
N ASN A 218 -28.69 -8.87 -4.94
CA ASN A 218 -29.43 -8.73 -3.68
C ASN A 218 -29.40 -7.29 -3.16
N ARG A 219 -28.25 -6.59 -3.30
CA ARG A 219 -28.15 -5.16 -3.01
C ARG A 219 -29.08 -4.32 -3.89
N GLN A 220 -29.17 -4.63 -5.18
CA GLN A 220 -30.07 -3.91 -6.10
C GLN A 220 -31.56 -4.13 -5.77
N ARG A 221 -31.90 -5.29 -5.21
CA ARG A 221 -33.26 -5.65 -4.79
C ARG A 221 -33.65 -5.09 -3.42
N SER A 222 -32.69 -4.84 -2.52
CA SER A 222 -32.98 -4.21 -1.23
C SER A 222 -33.17 -2.70 -1.39
N SER A 223 -34.40 -2.26 -1.69
CA SER A 223 -34.80 -0.86 -1.87
C SER A 223 -35.19 -0.14 -0.58
N SER A 224 -34.95 -0.71 0.61
CA SER A 224 -35.23 0.00 1.86
C SER A 224 -34.15 1.05 2.13
N THR A 225 -34.60 2.24 2.49
CA THR A 225 -33.82 3.40 2.92
C THR A 225 -32.89 3.03 4.08
N LYS A 226 -31.74 2.46 3.77
CA LYS A 226 -30.63 2.39 4.72
C LYS A 226 -29.84 3.68 4.57
N ASN A 227 -29.68 4.43 5.65
CA ASN A 227 -28.67 5.48 5.72
C ASN A 227 -27.30 4.79 5.66
N ILE A 228 -26.78 4.63 4.44
CA ILE A 228 -25.55 3.91 4.15
C ILE A 228 -24.39 4.65 4.84
N ILE A 229 -24.03 4.22 6.04
CA ILE A 229 -22.69 4.43 6.59
C ILE A 229 -21.90 3.18 6.22
N GLY A 230 -21.20 3.23 5.08
CA GLY A 230 -20.43 2.11 4.57
C GLY A 230 -19.10 1.94 5.31
N VAL A 231 -18.69 0.68 5.51
CA VAL A 231 -17.34 0.31 6.04
C VAL A 231 -16.33 0.11 4.90
N SER A 232 -16.66 0.63 3.71
CA SER A 232 -15.88 0.64 2.46
C SER A 232 -15.10 1.96 2.36
N PRO A 233 -14.24 2.18 1.35
CA PRO A 233 -13.49 3.42 1.20
C PRO A 233 -14.33 4.65 0.95
N GLU A 234 -14.94 5.15 2.01
CA GLU A 234 -15.69 6.36 1.93
C GLU A 234 -14.72 7.51 2.13
N PRO A 235 -14.82 8.56 1.30
CA PRO A 235 -14.13 9.80 1.55
C PRO A 235 -14.37 10.20 3.00
N PHE A 236 -13.30 10.57 3.70
CA PHE A 236 -13.42 11.09 5.05
C PHE A 236 -14.13 12.44 4.99
N LEU A 237 -15.36 12.49 5.50
CA LEU A 237 -16.17 13.71 5.54
C LEU A 237 -15.97 14.44 6.87
N ASP A 238 -15.21 15.54 6.83
CA ASP A 238 -15.01 16.48 7.94
C ASP A 238 -15.94 17.69 7.78
N LEU A 239 -17.25 17.42 7.66
CA LEU A 239 -18.31 18.41 7.43
C LEU A 239 -19.57 18.10 8.25
N MET A 240 -20.42 19.11 8.43
CA MET A 240 -21.70 19.00 9.16
C MET A 240 -22.79 18.25 8.37
N SER A 241 -22.68 18.22 7.05
CA SER A 241 -23.58 17.48 6.16
C SER A 241 -22.85 17.14 4.86
N ASN A 242 -23.27 16.07 4.19
CA ASN A 242 -22.73 15.69 2.89
C ASN A 242 -23.37 16.56 1.79
N PRO A 243 -22.61 17.42 1.09
CA PRO A 243 -23.15 18.24 0.02
C PRO A 243 -23.30 17.47 -1.30
N PHE A 244 -22.76 16.25 -1.39
CA PHE A 244 -22.73 15.44 -2.60
C PHE A 244 -23.96 14.53 -2.69
N ASN A 245 -24.51 14.39 -3.90
CA ASN A 245 -25.56 13.40 -4.16
C ASN A 245 -24.95 11.98 -4.26
N THR A 246 -25.80 10.96 -4.32
CA THR A 246 -25.38 9.56 -4.35
C THR A 246 -24.39 9.24 -5.47
N ASN A 247 -24.57 9.81 -6.67
CA ASN A 247 -23.68 9.55 -7.81
C ASN A 247 -22.30 10.17 -7.63
N GLU A 248 -22.27 11.42 -7.17
CA GLU A 248 -21.03 12.13 -6.85
C GLU A 248 -20.28 11.47 -5.69
N TRP A 249 -20.99 11.06 -4.65
CA TRP A 249 -20.42 10.36 -3.50
C TRP A 249 -19.83 9.00 -3.90
N ASN A 250 -20.53 8.25 -4.75
CA ASN A 250 -20.01 7.00 -5.31
C ASN A 250 -18.77 7.25 -6.18
N HIS A 251 -18.74 8.34 -6.95
CA HIS A 251 -17.56 8.70 -7.75
C HIS A 251 -16.35 9.05 -6.88
N LEU A 252 -16.55 9.76 -5.78
CA LEU A 252 -15.50 10.06 -4.80
C LEU A 252 -15.02 8.80 -4.04
N SER A 253 -15.92 7.86 -3.75
CA SER A 253 -15.59 6.65 -3.00
C SER A 253 -14.90 5.58 -3.84
N LEU A 254 -15.36 5.35 -5.07
CA LEU A 254 -14.90 4.25 -5.92
C LEU A 254 -13.91 4.71 -6.99
N GLY A 255 -13.67 6.02 -7.08
CA GLY A 255 -12.96 6.62 -8.19
C GLY A 255 -13.71 6.45 -9.52
N PRO A 256 -13.04 6.75 -10.65
CA PRO A 256 -13.59 6.46 -11.97
C PRO A 256 -13.73 4.94 -12.15
N SER A 257 -14.98 4.46 -12.28
CA SER A 257 -15.30 3.04 -12.49
C SER A 257 -14.94 2.50 -13.88
N CYS A 258 -14.40 3.36 -14.75
CA CYS A 258 -13.93 3.00 -16.08
C CYS A 258 -12.60 3.73 -16.32
N ILE A 259 -11.48 3.04 -16.08
CA ILE A 259 -10.23 3.37 -16.75
C ILE A 259 -10.13 2.38 -17.89
N ARG A 260 -10.52 2.79 -19.10
CA ARG A 260 -10.15 2.01 -20.28
C ARG A 260 -8.68 2.19 -20.57
N LEU A 261 -8.10 1.05 -20.94
CA LEU A 261 -6.73 0.74 -21.35
C LEU A 261 -6.13 1.64 -22.45
N ASN A 262 -6.90 2.58 -22.99
CA ASN A 262 -6.44 3.45 -24.07
C ASN A 262 -6.89 4.89 -23.83
N GLN A 263 -6.36 5.54 -22.78
CA GLN A 263 -6.49 6.99 -22.58
C GLN A 263 -6.05 7.77 -23.83
N SER A 264 -5.20 7.16 -24.65
CA SER A 264 -4.71 7.70 -25.90
C SER A 264 -5.80 7.89 -26.94
N ALA A 265 -6.83 7.06 -26.99
CA ALA A 265 -7.97 7.20 -27.92
C ALA A 265 -8.83 8.45 -27.65
N ILE A 266 -8.65 9.10 -26.50
CA ILE A 266 -9.35 10.34 -26.10
C ILE A 266 -8.53 11.59 -26.50
N ARG A 267 -7.25 11.43 -26.86
CA ARG A 267 -6.38 12.55 -27.23
C ARG A 267 -6.76 13.12 -28.61
N PRO A 268 -6.43 14.39 -28.92
CA PRO A 268 -6.55 14.90 -30.28
C PRO A 268 -5.81 13.99 -31.28
N ARG A 269 -6.39 13.78 -32.47
CA ARG A 269 -5.88 12.86 -33.50
C ARG A 269 -4.37 12.99 -33.74
N HIS A 270 -3.86 14.21 -33.82
CA HIS A 270 -2.42 14.47 -34.00
C HIS A 270 -1.54 13.89 -32.86
N GLN A 271 -2.00 13.98 -31.60
CA GLN A 271 -1.28 13.39 -30.47
C GLN A 271 -1.36 11.86 -30.46
N GLN A 272 -2.46 11.29 -30.95
CA GLN A 272 -2.60 9.84 -31.15
C GLN A 272 -1.57 9.35 -32.17
N GLU A 273 -1.45 10.04 -33.31
CA GLU A 273 -0.48 9.73 -34.36
C GLU A 273 0.98 9.81 -33.87
N ILE A 274 1.32 10.81 -33.04
CA ILE A 274 2.65 10.92 -32.41
C ILE A 274 2.91 9.73 -31.48
N GLN A 275 1.91 9.35 -30.67
CA GLN A 275 2.04 8.25 -29.72
C GLN A 275 2.18 6.90 -30.44
N ILE A 276 1.34 6.65 -31.46
CA ILE A 276 1.41 5.46 -32.33
C ILE A 276 2.83 5.35 -32.91
N LYS A 277 3.36 6.43 -33.51
CA LYS A 277 4.72 6.43 -34.07
C LYS A 277 5.79 6.06 -33.03
N LYS A 278 5.67 6.61 -31.82
CA LYS A 278 6.63 6.38 -30.74
C LYS A 278 6.59 4.94 -30.23
N GLU A 279 5.39 4.41 -29.95
CA GLU A 279 5.19 3.03 -29.47
C GLU A 279 5.54 2.00 -30.54
N TYR A 280 5.09 2.22 -31.77
CA TYR A 280 5.47 1.42 -32.93
C TYR A 280 7.00 1.37 -33.07
N SER A 281 7.68 2.52 -33.06
CA SER A 281 9.12 2.57 -33.23
C SER A 281 9.85 1.81 -32.13
N ASP A 282 9.46 2.01 -30.86
CA ASP A 282 10.11 1.37 -29.72
C ASP A 282 9.95 -0.15 -29.74
N ILE A 283 8.73 -0.65 -29.96
CA ILE A 283 8.43 -2.08 -29.97
C ILE A 283 9.04 -2.75 -31.20
N ASN A 284 8.86 -2.15 -32.39
CA ASN A 284 9.39 -2.70 -33.62
C ASN A 284 10.92 -2.78 -33.56
N GLN A 285 11.60 -1.73 -33.07
CA GLN A 285 13.05 -1.72 -32.95
C GLN A 285 13.54 -2.81 -31.99
N LYS A 286 12.92 -2.96 -30.81
CA LYS A 286 13.30 -4.00 -29.83
C LYS A 286 13.10 -5.41 -30.37
N VAL A 287 11.97 -5.67 -31.03
CA VAL A 287 11.63 -6.99 -31.57
C VAL A 287 12.54 -7.33 -32.75
N VAL A 288 12.74 -6.40 -33.68
CA VAL A 288 13.66 -6.59 -34.81
C VAL A 288 15.10 -6.79 -34.31
N GLN A 289 15.55 -6.01 -33.33
CA GLN A 289 16.88 -6.16 -32.75
C GLN A 289 17.03 -7.54 -32.08
N TYR A 290 16.04 -7.99 -31.31
CA TYR A 290 16.08 -9.30 -30.65
C TYR A 290 16.09 -10.46 -31.66
N LEU A 291 15.29 -10.38 -32.72
CA LEU A 291 15.19 -11.42 -33.74
C LEU A 291 16.41 -11.48 -34.68
N THR A 292 17.04 -10.34 -34.93
CA THR A 292 18.29 -10.26 -35.71
C THR A 292 19.53 -10.65 -34.89
N SER A 293 19.50 -10.47 -33.56
CA SER A 293 20.62 -10.84 -32.65
C SER A 293 20.49 -12.21 -31.97
N SER A 294 19.32 -12.87 -32.06
CA SER A 294 19.07 -14.21 -31.52
C SER A 294 19.82 -15.32 -32.28
N PRO A 295 20.00 -16.53 -31.71
CA PRO A 295 20.68 -17.67 -32.35
C PRO A 295 20.08 -18.12 -33.69
N ARG A 296 18.84 -17.70 -33.99
CA ARG A 296 18.12 -18.01 -35.24
C ARG A 296 18.46 -17.06 -36.39
N ASN A 297 19.18 -15.96 -36.12
CA ASN A 297 19.75 -15.00 -37.07
C ASN A 297 18.84 -14.66 -38.26
N ILE A 298 17.65 -14.10 -37.98
CA ILE A 298 16.71 -13.72 -39.02
C ILE A 298 17.29 -12.53 -39.80
N PRO A 299 17.41 -12.60 -41.15
CA PRO A 299 17.92 -11.49 -41.94
C PRO A 299 17.08 -10.23 -41.72
N SER A 300 17.74 -9.06 -41.60
CA SER A 300 17.06 -7.77 -41.36
C SER A 300 16.07 -7.37 -42.47
N ARG A 301 16.18 -7.96 -43.65
CA ARG A 301 15.27 -7.78 -44.80
C ARG A 301 14.25 -8.91 -44.97
N ALA A 302 14.15 -9.83 -44.02
CA ALA A 302 13.22 -10.95 -44.12
C ALA A 302 11.76 -10.45 -44.22
N MET A 303 11.00 -11.04 -45.15
CA MET A 303 9.59 -10.70 -45.39
C MET A 303 8.76 -10.73 -44.10
N ILE A 304 9.06 -11.69 -43.21
CA ILE A 304 8.38 -11.85 -41.92
C ILE A 304 8.52 -10.64 -40.98
N LEU A 305 9.66 -9.94 -41.01
CA LEU A 305 9.87 -8.72 -40.22
C LEU A 305 9.08 -7.53 -40.80
N LYS A 306 8.95 -7.49 -42.13
CA LYS A 306 8.11 -6.51 -42.82
C LYS A 306 6.63 -6.75 -42.50
N THR A 307 6.17 -7.98 -42.62
CA THR A 307 4.79 -8.37 -42.26
C THR A 307 4.50 -8.05 -40.81
N TYR A 308 5.40 -8.38 -39.87
CA TYR A 308 5.26 -8.03 -38.47
C TYR A 308 5.16 -6.51 -38.26
N SER A 309 6.02 -5.73 -38.91
CA SER A 309 6.00 -4.27 -38.83
C SER A 309 4.66 -3.69 -39.32
N ASP A 310 4.18 -4.16 -40.47
CA ASP A 310 2.92 -3.69 -41.06
C ASP A 310 1.72 -4.09 -40.18
N ASP A 311 1.70 -5.33 -39.67
CA ASP A 311 0.67 -5.83 -38.76
C ASP A 311 0.67 -5.07 -37.43
N LEU A 312 1.84 -4.74 -36.89
CA LEU A 312 1.98 -3.98 -35.66
C LEU A 312 1.45 -2.55 -35.83
N LEU A 313 1.78 -1.90 -36.95
CA LEU A 313 1.29 -0.56 -37.24
C LEU A 313 -0.23 -0.57 -37.46
N ASN A 314 -0.76 -1.57 -38.18
CA ASN A 314 -2.19 -1.77 -38.36
C ASN A 314 -2.91 -2.02 -37.02
N TYR A 315 -2.31 -2.82 -36.15
CA TYR A 315 -2.81 -3.05 -34.79
C TYR A 315 -2.90 -1.75 -34.00
N PHE A 316 -1.85 -0.92 -33.99
CA PHE A 316 -1.88 0.36 -33.28
C PHE A 316 -2.92 1.32 -33.87
N ASN A 317 -2.98 1.45 -35.19
CA ASN A 317 -4.00 2.28 -35.85
C ASN A 317 -5.42 1.80 -35.48
N HIS A 318 -5.67 0.50 -35.52
CA HIS A 318 -6.96 -0.05 -35.13
C HIS A 318 -7.24 0.17 -33.64
N ALA A 319 -6.27 -0.06 -32.76
CA ALA A 319 -6.44 0.08 -31.31
C ALA A 319 -6.69 1.53 -30.87
N TYR A 320 -6.04 2.50 -31.51
CA TYR A 320 -6.15 3.93 -31.18
C TYR A 320 -7.35 4.61 -31.83
N PHE A 321 -7.70 4.23 -33.07
CA PHE A 321 -8.79 4.84 -33.83
C PHE A 321 -10.11 4.06 -33.77
N ALA A 322 -10.15 2.85 -33.19
CA ALA A 322 -11.39 2.13 -33.00
C ALA A 322 -12.37 2.97 -32.16
N PRO A 323 -13.61 3.17 -32.63
CA PRO A 323 -14.61 3.92 -31.88
C PRO A 323 -14.87 3.23 -30.54
N GLN A 324 -14.88 4.01 -29.45
CA GLN A 324 -15.23 3.48 -28.15
C GLN A 324 -16.69 2.96 -28.19
N PRO A 325 -17.01 1.82 -27.56
CA PRO A 325 -18.38 1.34 -27.51
C PRO A 325 -19.30 2.38 -26.84
N TYR A 326 -20.52 2.50 -27.35
CA TYR A 326 -21.50 3.49 -26.90
C TYR A 326 -21.70 3.49 -25.37
N LYS A 327 -21.70 2.29 -24.76
CA LYS A 327 -21.82 2.12 -23.31
C LYS A 327 -20.74 2.88 -22.53
N ASP A 328 -19.50 2.85 -23.01
CA ASP A 328 -18.36 3.48 -22.34
C ASP A 328 -18.34 4.98 -22.56
N GLN A 329 -18.74 5.45 -23.74
CA GLN A 329 -18.91 6.88 -24.01
C GLN A 329 -19.93 7.49 -23.04
N THR A 330 -21.09 6.83 -22.89
CA THR A 330 -22.13 7.25 -21.95
C THR A 330 -21.65 7.21 -20.49
N GLN A 331 -20.89 6.18 -20.11
CA GLN A 331 -20.32 6.08 -18.76
C GLN A 331 -19.26 7.15 -18.49
N ALA A 332 -18.36 7.42 -19.45
CA ALA A 332 -17.34 8.46 -19.35
C ALA A 332 -17.97 9.85 -19.25
N LEU A 333 -19.01 10.12 -20.06
CA LEU A 333 -19.78 11.36 -19.98
C LEU A 333 -20.43 11.53 -18.60
N THR A 334 -21.06 10.47 -18.08
CA THR A 334 -21.67 10.48 -16.75
C THR A 334 -20.63 10.78 -15.66
N GLN A 335 -19.45 10.17 -15.74
CA GLN A 335 -18.35 10.43 -14.80
C GLN A 335 -17.80 11.86 -14.92
N ALA A 336 -17.66 12.38 -16.14
CA ALA A 336 -17.23 13.75 -16.37
C ALA A 336 -18.22 14.76 -15.79
N ILE A 337 -19.53 14.55 -15.99
CA ILE A 337 -20.59 15.36 -15.39
C ILE A 337 -20.52 15.30 -13.86
N ALA A 338 -20.34 14.11 -13.27
CA ALA A 338 -20.18 13.96 -11.83
C ALA A 338 -18.95 14.73 -11.31
N ALA A 339 -17.80 14.61 -11.97
CA ALA A 339 -16.57 15.31 -11.61
C ALA A 339 -16.72 16.85 -11.71
N LEU A 340 -17.40 17.34 -12.75
CA LEU A 340 -17.70 18.77 -12.90
C LEU A 340 -18.61 19.27 -11.78
N SER A 341 -19.68 18.52 -11.46
CA SER A 341 -20.58 18.85 -10.36
C SER A 341 -19.87 18.88 -9.02
N ILE A 342 -19.02 17.87 -8.74
CA ILE A 342 -18.16 17.82 -7.54
C ILE A 342 -17.30 19.08 -7.45
N ARG A 343 -16.62 19.46 -8.54
CA ARG A 343 -15.77 20.67 -8.57
C ARG A 343 -16.58 21.95 -8.31
N GLN A 344 -17.78 22.06 -8.86
CA GLN A 344 -18.66 23.19 -8.60
C GLN A 344 -19.08 23.25 -7.13
N LYS A 345 -19.46 22.11 -6.53
CA LYS A 345 -19.83 22.03 -5.11
C LYS A 345 -18.65 22.35 -4.17
N ILE A 346 -17.46 21.84 -4.48
CA ILE A 346 -16.24 22.18 -3.72
C ILE A 346 -16.03 23.69 -3.68
N LYS A 347 -16.16 24.38 -4.83
CA LYS A 347 -16.07 25.83 -4.88
C LYS A 347 -17.22 26.52 -4.14
N LYS A 348 -18.47 26.12 -4.41
CA LYS A 348 -19.68 26.72 -3.84
C LYS A 348 -19.69 26.68 -2.32
N PHE A 349 -19.28 25.55 -1.73
CA PHE A 349 -19.30 25.33 -0.29
C PHE A 349 -17.93 25.61 0.38
N ASN A 350 -16.96 26.17 -0.36
CA ASN A 350 -15.61 26.44 0.12
C ASN A 350 -14.96 25.24 0.84
N LEU A 351 -14.96 24.10 0.14
CA LEU A 351 -14.44 22.83 0.64
C LEU A 351 -13.01 22.61 0.17
N ILE A 352 -12.30 21.76 0.90
CA ILE A 352 -11.01 21.24 0.48
C ILE A 352 -11.10 19.73 0.24
N LEU A 353 -10.52 19.30 -0.89
CA LEU A 353 -10.32 17.89 -1.24
C LEU A 353 -8.83 17.56 -1.15
N ARG A 354 -8.46 16.60 -0.29
CA ARG A 354 -7.07 16.16 -0.09
C ARG A 354 -6.98 14.64 -0.04
N VAL A 355 -5.79 14.11 -0.31
CA VAL A 355 -5.50 12.70 -0.05
C VAL A 355 -5.07 12.57 1.42
N THR A 356 -5.61 11.58 2.12
CA THR A 356 -5.27 11.29 3.51
C THR A 356 -3.87 10.69 3.63
N ASP A 357 -3.21 10.91 4.77
CA ASP A 357 -1.81 10.52 5.02
C ASP A 357 -1.54 9.00 4.94
N LYS A 358 -2.49 8.15 5.39
CA LYS A 358 -2.26 6.71 5.55
C LYS A 358 -3.18 5.80 4.74
N SER A 359 -4.39 6.24 4.41
CA SER A 359 -5.35 5.41 3.67
C SER A 359 -5.38 5.72 2.18
N HIS A 360 -4.72 6.80 1.76
CA HIS A 360 -4.78 7.34 0.41
C HIS A 360 -6.20 7.64 -0.10
N ASN A 361 -7.19 7.69 0.79
CA ASN A 361 -8.55 8.14 0.44
C ASN A 361 -8.64 9.65 0.34
N PHE A 362 -9.76 10.10 -0.22
CA PHE A 362 -10.13 11.50 -0.18
C PHE A 362 -10.58 11.93 1.22
N TYR A 363 -10.06 13.05 1.67
CA TYR A 363 -10.58 13.87 2.76
C TYR A 363 -11.33 15.05 2.15
N ILE A 364 -12.52 15.31 2.69
CA ILE A 364 -13.38 16.42 2.30
C ILE A 364 -13.71 17.18 3.58
N GLY A 365 -13.24 18.42 3.68
CA GLY A 365 -13.49 19.27 4.84
C GLY A 365 -13.72 20.72 4.48
N SER A 366 -14.05 21.54 5.48
CA SER A 366 -14.10 23.00 5.32
C SER A 366 -12.70 23.53 5.02
N ALA A 367 -12.54 24.33 3.96
CA ALA A 367 -11.25 24.95 3.65
C ALA A 367 -10.77 25.88 4.78
N ILE A 368 -11.70 26.54 5.46
CA ILE A 368 -11.41 27.46 6.58
C ILE A 368 -10.84 26.71 7.78
N GLU A 369 -11.48 25.61 8.20
CA GLU A 369 -11.02 24.81 9.33
C GLU A 369 -9.71 24.08 9.01
N PHE A 370 -9.55 23.64 7.77
CA PHE A 370 -8.30 23.04 7.32
C PHE A 370 -7.14 24.05 7.34
N GLU A 371 -7.38 25.29 6.89
CA GLU A 371 -6.38 26.36 6.96
C GLU A 371 -6.02 26.70 8.41
N LYS A 372 -6.99 26.73 9.34
CA LYS A 372 -6.69 26.92 10.78
C LYS A 372 -5.73 25.85 11.31
N LYS A 373 -5.94 24.57 10.96
CA LYS A 373 -5.03 23.47 11.35
C LYS A 373 -3.61 23.69 10.81
N ILE A 374 -3.48 24.25 9.62
CA ILE A 374 -2.18 24.59 9.02
C ILE A 374 -1.52 25.78 9.74
N GLN A 375 -2.29 26.81 10.08
CA GLN A 375 -1.78 27.93 10.86
C GLN A 375 -1.31 27.48 12.27
N THR A 376 -2.07 26.61 12.93
CA THR A 376 -1.64 25.98 14.20
C THR A 376 -0.36 25.18 14.00
N PHE A 377 -0.21 24.43 12.90
CA PHE A 377 1.04 23.72 12.61
C PHE A 377 2.23 24.66 12.47
N PHE A 378 2.09 25.79 11.76
CA PHE A 378 3.15 26.79 11.64
C PHE A 378 3.51 27.41 12.99
N GLN A 379 2.51 27.71 13.82
CA GLN A 379 2.70 28.27 15.17
C GLN A 379 3.38 27.28 16.12
N ASP A 380 2.89 26.04 16.17
CA ASP A 380 3.40 24.99 17.06
C ASP A 380 4.86 24.62 16.75
N THR A 381 5.24 24.64 15.47
CA THR A 381 6.59 24.26 15.05
C THR A 381 7.56 25.43 15.00
N ASN A 382 7.06 26.64 14.73
CA ASN A 382 7.85 27.84 14.45
C ASN A 382 9.00 27.58 13.43
N ALA A 383 8.80 26.61 12.54
CA ALA A 383 9.84 26.11 11.64
C ALA A 383 9.96 26.92 10.35
N PHE A 384 8.98 27.78 10.05
CA PHE A 384 8.87 28.50 8.79
C PHE A 384 8.70 30.00 9.02
N VAL A 385 9.37 30.80 8.18
CA VAL A 385 9.24 32.26 8.15
C VAL A 385 8.75 32.70 6.77
N VAL A 386 7.79 33.62 6.74
CA VAL A 386 7.27 34.19 5.50
C VAL A 386 8.27 35.17 4.92
N LEU A 387 8.62 35.01 3.64
CA LEU A 387 9.43 35.95 2.88
C LEU A 387 8.56 36.96 2.13
N LYS A 388 9.04 38.20 2.01
CA LYS A 388 8.36 39.27 1.27
C LYS A 388 8.60 39.18 -0.23
N GLU A 389 9.81 38.79 -0.62
CA GLU A 389 10.25 38.73 -2.01
C GLU A 389 10.54 37.29 -2.41
N ASN A 390 10.55 37.03 -3.72
CA ASN A 390 10.86 35.72 -4.27
C ASN A 390 12.39 35.54 -4.38
N PRO A 391 13.02 34.67 -3.56
CA PRO A 391 14.47 34.50 -3.56
C PRO A 391 14.96 33.49 -4.62
N PHE A 392 14.10 33.05 -5.55
CA PHE A 392 14.41 31.95 -6.45
C PHE A 392 15.72 32.15 -7.21
N ASP A 393 15.90 33.30 -7.87
CA ASP A 393 17.11 33.58 -8.65
C ASP A 393 18.35 33.68 -7.76
N GLU A 394 18.21 34.24 -6.56
CA GLU A 394 19.29 34.32 -5.58
C GLU A 394 19.76 32.92 -5.16
N ILE A 395 18.82 32.04 -4.79
CA ILE A 395 19.11 30.67 -4.37
C ILE A 395 19.71 29.86 -5.51
N LEU A 396 19.13 29.96 -6.71
CA LEU A 396 19.64 29.27 -7.90
C LEU A 396 21.08 29.70 -8.20
N ASN A 397 21.36 31.00 -8.16
CA ASN A 397 22.70 31.53 -8.35
C ASN A 397 23.67 31.09 -7.26
N LYS A 398 23.27 31.11 -5.97
CA LYS A 398 24.07 30.61 -4.85
C LYS A 398 24.47 29.15 -5.05
N VAL A 399 23.53 28.29 -5.44
CA VAL A 399 23.81 26.86 -5.70
C VAL A 399 24.82 26.70 -6.84
N ILE A 400 24.60 27.39 -7.96
CA ILE A 400 25.48 27.29 -9.13
C ILE A 400 26.89 27.81 -8.80
N GLN A 401 26.98 28.97 -8.13
CA GLN A 401 28.26 29.54 -7.71
C GLN A 401 28.99 28.62 -6.74
N LEU A 402 28.29 28.00 -5.79
CA LEU A 402 28.87 27.02 -4.89
C LEU A 402 29.49 25.86 -5.67
N LEU A 403 28.73 25.21 -6.56
CA LEU A 403 29.20 24.06 -7.32
C LEU A 403 30.38 24.42 -8.25
N ASN A 404 30.32 25.57 -8.91
CA ASN A 404 31.42 26.07 -9.75
C ASN A 404 32.69 26.32 -8.92
N ARG A 405 32.56 26.93 -7.74
CA ARG A 405 33.68 27.17 -6.83
C ARG A 405 34.30 25.87 -6.33
N LEU A 406 33.48 24.91 -5.91
CA LEU A 406 33.97 23.60 -5.43
C LEU A 406 34.68 22.83 -6.55
N SER A 407 34.12 22.85 -7.76
CA SER A 407 34.70 22.22 -8.95
C SER A 407 36.02 22.89 -9.36
N GLY A 408 36.06 24.22 -9.43
CA GLY A 408 37.26 24.99 -9.76
C GLY A 408 38.42 24.80 -8.77
N LYS A 409 38.10 24.62 -7.48
CA LYS A 409 39.08 24.27 -6.43
C LYS A 409 39.41 22.77 -6.37
N LYS A 410 38.86 21.94 -7.27
CA LYS A 410 39.03 20.48 -7.28
C LYS A 410 38.62 19.79 -5.96
N LEU A 411 37.68 20.37 -5.22
CA LEU A 411 37.09 19.78 -4.01
C LEU A 411 36.02 18.73 -4.34
N ILE A 412 35.45 18.82 -5.54
CA ILE A 412 34.56 17.82 -6.15
C ILE A 412 35.03 17.52 -7.58
N LEU A 413 34.74 16.32 -8.06
CA LEU A 413 35.03 15.90 -9.43
C LEU A 413 34.02 16.51 -10.42
N GLN A 414 34.43 16.65 -11.68
CA GLN A 414 33.59 17.24 -12.73
C GLN A 414 32.25 16.51 -12.91
N TRP A 415 32.24 15.18 -12.84
CA TRP A 415 31.01 14.39 -12.95
C TRP A 415 30.09 14.59 -11.73
N GLN A 416 30.64 14.80 -10.52
CA GLN A 416 29.88 15.10 -9.31
C GLN A 416 29.24 16.47 -9.42
N SER A 417 30.01 17.47 -9.87
CA SER A 417 29.49 18.81 -10.16
C SER A 417 28.37 18.77 -11.21
N LYS A 418 28.56 18.03 -12.31
CA LYS A 418 27.55 17.89 -13.37
C LYS A 418 26.27 17.23 -12.85
N LYS A 419 26.40 16.21 -11.99
CA LYS A 419 25.26 15.49 -11.39
C LYS A 419 24.46 16.38 -10.43
N MET A 420 25.14 17.21 -9.64
CA MET A 420 24.52 18.13 -8.68
C MET A 420 23.98 19.43 -9.30
N MET A 421 24.36 19.76 -10.53
CA MET A 421 24.02 21.04 -11.15
C MET A 421 22.50 21.13 -11.42
N PRO A 422 21.81 22.19 -10.95
CA PRO A 422 20.40 22.40 -11.27
C PRO A 422 20.20 22.80 -12.73
N ASN A 423 19.02 22.50 -13.28
CA ASN A 423 18.65 22.93 -14.62
C ASN A 423 17.95 24.29 -14.56
N ARG A 424 18.65 25.36 -14.98
CA ARG A 424 18.15 26.74 -14.97
C ARG A 424 16.77 26.94 -15.59
N THR A 425 16.42 26.19 -16.64
CA THR A 425 15.14 26.38 -17.35
C THR A 425 14.00 25.55 -16.77
N LYS A 426 14.31 24.55 -15.94
CA LYS A 426 13.33 23.66 -15.30
C LYS A 426 13.22 23.86 -13.80
N SER A 427 14.12 24.64 -13.20
CA SER A 427 14.14 24.87 -11.77
C SER A 427 12.95 25.74 -11.34
N VAL A 428 12.36 25.38 -10.21
CA VAL A 428 11.21 26.06 -9.59
C VAL A 428 11.34 26.00 -8.07
N LEU A 429 10.68 26.90 -7.33
CA LEU A 429 10.58 26.74 -5.87
C LEU A 429 9.80 25.48 -5.50
N ALA A 430 10.13 24.90 -4.35
CA ALA A 430 9.40 23.75 -3.83
C ALA A 430 7.94 24.11 -3.55
N HIS A 431 7.03 23.15 -3.67
CA HIS A 431 5.61 23.36 -3.36
C HIS A 431 5.24 22.63 -2.06
N LEU A 432 4.86 23.39 -1.04
CA LEU A 432 4.40 22.85 0.24
C LEU A 432 2.90 22.57 0.17
N TYR A 433 2.49 21.39 0.62
CA TYR A 433 1.09 21.03 0.78
C TYR A 433 0.91 20.17 2.03
N PHE A 434 -0.35 19.95 2.41
CA PHE A 434 -0.68 19.30 3.68
C PHE A 434 -1.65 18.14 3.48
N ASN A 435 -1.31 16.99 4.08
CA ASN A 435 -2.17 15.80 4.09
C ASN A 435 -2.82 15.63 5.48
N PRO A 436 -4.13 15.41 5.58
CA PRO A 436 -4.81 15.18 6.84
C PRO A 436 -4.49 13.79 7.42
N LYS A 437 -4.12 13.76 8.70
CA LYS A 437 -3.93 12.54 9.49
C LYS A 437 -5.27 12.10 10.11
N THR A 438 -6.18 11.59 9.29
CA THR A 438 -7.55 11.16 9.69
C THR A 438 -7.61 10.07 10.77
N HIS A 439 -6.48 9.40 11.02
CA HIS A 439 -6.32 8.39 12.06
C HIS A 439 -5.89 8.97 13.43
N LYS A 440 -5.61 10.28 13.53
CA LYS A 440 -5.30 10.97 14.79
C LYS A 440 -6.46 11.89 15.21
N ILE A 441 -6.68 12.03 16.52
CA ILE A 441 -7.69 12.94 17.09
C ILE A 441 -7.37 14.38 16.65
N GLY A 442 -8.40 15.17 16.31
CA GLY A 442 -8.25 16.53 15.79
C GLY A 442 -7.83 16.63 14.31
N ILE A 443 -7.47 15.50 13.68
CA ILE A 443 -7.04 15.40 12.28
C ILE A 443 -5.92 16.42 12.00
N PRO A 444 -4.77 16.33 12.69
CA PRO A 444 -3.64 17.19 12.44
C PRO A 444 -3.14 17.01 11.00
N VAL A 445 -2.44 18.02 10.49
CA VAL A 445 -1.89 18.00 9.14
C VAL A 445 -0.46 17.48 9.12
N ARG A 446 -0.07 16.82 8.02
CA ARG A 446 1.32 16.48 7.70
C ARG A 446 1.80 17.41 6.59
N PRO A 447 2.85 18.22 6.80
CA PRO A 447 3.46 18.99 5.71
C PRO A 447 4.16 18.02 4.75
N ILE A 448 4.06 18.27 3.47
CA ILE A 448 4.84 17.59 2.43
C ILE A 448 5.35 18.67 1.48
N GLU A 449 6.67 18.69 1.30
CA GLU A 449 7.33 19.61 0.39
C GLU A 449 7.70 18.85 -0.88
N ASN A 450 7.05 19.21 -1.99
CA ASN A 450 7.46 18.72 -3.30
C ASN A 450 8.69 19.50 -3.76
N THR A 451 9.85 18.91 -3.59
CA THR A 451 11.16 19.47 -3.96
C THR A 451 11.54 19.19 -5.41
N ILE A 452 10.69 18.55 -6.22
CA ILE A 452 11.02 18.27 -7.62
C ILE A 452 11.26 19.59 -8.37
N GLY A 453 12.47 19.74 -8.90
CA GLY A 453 12.90 20.94 -9.60
C GLY A 453 13.48 22.06 -8.71
N ALA A 454 13.49 21.90 -7.38
CA ALA A 454 14.14 22.89 -6.52
C ALA A 454 15.65 23.00 -6.81
N PRO A 455 16.26 24.20 -6.63
CA PRO A 455 17.69 24.39 -6.93
C PRO A 455 18.61 23.42 -6.17
N THR A 456 18.23 22.97 -4.98
CA THR A 456 19.03 22.10 -4.10
C THR A 456 18.77 20.61 -4.28
N THR A 457 17.77 20.21 -5.08
CA THR A 457 17.31 18.81 -5.18
C THR A 457 18.41 17.86 -5.64
N ASN A 458 19.15 18.24 -6.68
CA ASN A 458 20.22 17.40 -7.21
C ASN A 458 21.40 17.24 -6.22
N ILE A 459 21.64 18.23 -5.35
CA ILE A 459 22.61 18.10 -4.25
C ILE A 459 22.08 17.15 -3.19
N SER A 460 20.81 17.30 -2.81
CA SER A 460 20.14 16.41 -1.85
C SER A 460 20.23 14.94 -2.31
N ASP A 461 19.82 14.66 -3.55
CA ASP A 461 19.87 13.29 -4.11
C ASP A 461 21.29 12.73 -4.14
N PHE A 462 22.28 13.57 -4.48
CA PHE A 462 23.67 13.14 -4.51
C PHE A 462 24.23 12.86 -3.10
N LEU A 463 23.96 13.72 -2.11
CA LEU A 463 24.38 13.50 -0.73
C LEU A 463 23.76 12.23 -0.16
N ASP A 464 22.48 12.05 -0.43
CA ASP A 464 21.76 10.86 -0.02
C ASP A 464 22.36 9.58 -0.60
N GLU A 465 22.63 9.56 -1.91
CA GLU A 465 23.23 8.41 -2.61
C GLU A 465 24.57 7.99 -2.02
N ILE A 466 25.40 8.95 -1.57
CA ILE A 466 26.74 8.65 -1.06
C ILE A 466 26.77 8.39 0.46
N ILE A 467 25.82 8.93 1.23
CA ILE A 467 25.81 8.84 2.70
C ILE A 467 24.88 7.72 3.19
N ARG A 468 23.72 7.51 2.58
CA ARG A 468 22.74 6.52 3.01
C ARG A 468 23.32 5.10 3.11
N PRO A 469 24.13 4.61 2.13
CA PRO A 469 24.74 3.28 2.25
C PRO A 469 25.70 3.15 3.44
N ILE A 470 26.34 4.25 3.85
CA ILE A 470 27.19 4.28 5.05
C ILE A 470 26.32 4.15 6.29
N PHE A 471 25.23 4.92 6.38
CA PHE A 471 24.28 4.82 7.47
C PHE A 471 23.71 3.40 7.60
N ASP A 472 23.19 2.83 6.50
CA ASP A 472 22.59 1.50 6.50
C ASP A 472 23.59 0.42 6.94
N SER A 473 24.84 0.52 6.48
CA SER A 473 25.90 -0.41 6.85
C SER A 473 26.29 -0.31 8.33
N LYS A 474 26.33 0.89 8.91
CA LYS A 474 26.80 1.10 10.30
C LYS A 474 25.71 0.98 11.34
N CYS A 475 24.48 1.33 11.00
CA CYS A 475 23.35 1.38 11.93
C CYS A 475 22.40 0.18 11.83
N GLY A 476 22.64 -0.74 10.90
CA GLY A 476 21.85 -1.97 10.69
C GLY A 476 21.45 -2.72 11.97
N PRO A 477 22.33 -2.92 12.99
CA PRO A 477 21.96 -3.62 14.22
C PRO A 477 20.83 -2.98 15.04
N THR A 478 20.62 -1.67 14.88
CA THR A 478 19.57 -0.92 15.59
C THR A 478 18.41 -0.51 14.69
N SER A 479 18.50 -0.81 13.39
CA SER A 479 17.54 -0.43 12.37
C SER A 479 16.65 -1.62 12.00
N ILE A 480 15.35 -1.36 11.92
CA ILE A 480 14.35 -2.30 11.40
C ILE A 480 13.92 -1.81 10.03
N ILE A 481 13.67 -2.74 9.11
CA ILE A 481 13.32 -2.45 7.71
C ILE A 481 11.82 -2.66 7.47
N ASP A 482 11.23 -3.63 8.16
CA ASP A 482 9.85 -4.09 8.00
C ASP A 482 9.42 -4.98 9.18
N GLY A 483 8.16 -5.44 9.19
CA GLY A 483 7.67 -6.39 10.19
C GLY A 483 8.41 -7.73 10.19
N ALA A 484 8.84 -8.23 9.04
CA ALA A 484 9.55 -9.51 8.94
C ALA A 484 10.94 -9.47 9.59
N SER A 485 11.70 -8.40 9.37
CA SER A 485 13.01 -8.16 9.99
C SER A 485 12.88 -7.99 11.50
N LEU A 486 11.85 -7.31 11.98
CA LEU A 486 11.52 -7.25 13.42
C LEU A 486 11.34 -8.65 14.00
N LEU A 487 10.50 -9.49 13.39
CA LEU A 487 10.23 -10.85 13.88
C LEU A 487 11.49 -11.71 13.91
N LYS A 488 12.36 -11.58 12.90
CA LYS A 488 13.65 -12.28 12.85
C LYS A 488 14.56 -11.90 14.02
N GLU A 489 14.66 -10.62 14.35
CA GLU A 489 15.49 -10.18 15.48
C GLU A 489 14.86 -10.52 16.83
N LEU A 490 13.53 -10.42 16.98
CA LEU A 490 12.83 -10.86 18.18
C LEU A 490 13.00 -12.36 18.44
N TYR A 491 13.02 -13.19 17.38
CA TYR A 491 13.29 -14.61 17.52
C TYR A 491 14.70 -14.89 18.07
N LYS A 492 15.71 -14.10 17.66
CA LYS A 492 17.06 -14.19 18.25
C LYS A 492 17.05 -13.78 19.73
N TYR A 493 16.34 -12.73 20.08
CA TYR A 493 16.18 -12.28 21.47
C TYR A 493 15.49 -13.36 22.34
N ILE A 494 14.44 -14.01 21.82
CA ILE A 494 13.77 -15.14 22.50
C ILE A 494 14.72 -16.33 22.69
N LYS A 495 15.50 -16.69 21.65
CA LYS A 495 16.50 -17.79 21.74
C LYS A 495 17.55 -17.58 22.82
N LYS A 496 17.82 -16.34 23.22
CA LYS A 496 18.73 -16.02 24.33
C LYS A 496 18.10 -16.23 25.72
N GLY A 497 16.84 -16.65 25.80
CA GLY A 497 16.14 -16.86 27.08
C GLY A 497 15.73 -15.57 27.80
N LEU A 498 15.74 -14.44 27.09
CA LEU A 498 15.49 -13.12 27.67
C LEU A 498 14.01 -12.72 27.66
N PHE A 499 13.19 -13.37 26.82
CA PHE A 499 11.75 -13.15 26.77
C PHE A 499 11.05 -13.91 27.91
N LYS A 500 10.32 -13.18 28.76
CA LYS A 500 9.70 -13.65 30.01
C LYS A 500 8.21 -13.32 30.03
N ALA A 501 7.46 -13.97 30.92
CA ALA A 501 6.06 -13.64 31.17
C ALA A 501 5.86 -12.18 31.64
N SER A 502 6.89 -11.56 32.23
CA SER A 502 6.91 -10.17 32.65
C SER A 502 7.35 -9.19 31.56
N THR A 503 7.83 -9.64 30.41
CA THR A 503 8.34 -8.74 29.35
C THR A 503 7.23 -7.81 28.87
N LEU A 504 7.49 -6.51 28.98
CA LEU A 504 6.66 -5.45 28.43
C LEU A 504 7.18 -5.06 27.05
N PHE A 505 6.26 -4.66 26.18
CA PHE A 505 6.58 -3.97 24.93
C PHE A 505 6.42 -2.48 25.12
N CYS A 506 7.31 -1.73 24.50
CA CYS A 506 7.23 -0.29 24.41
C CYS A 506 7.35 0.13 22.96
N THR A 507 6.39 0.92 22.49
CA THR A 507 6.49 1.61 21.20
C THR A 507 6.44 3.10 21.41
N PHE A 508 7.21 3.85 20.64
CA PHE A 508 7.12 5.31 20.66
C PHE A 508 7.45 5.95 19.32
N ASP A 509 6.70 7.01 19.02
CA ASP A 509 6.77 7.84 17.81
C ASP A 509 7.44 9.17 18.15
N ILE A 510 8.24 9.71 17.23
CA ILE A 510 8.89 11.02 17.39
C ILE A 510 8.06 12.07 16.66
N ARG A 511 7.52 13.02 17.43
CA ARG A 511 6.64 14.06 16.87
C ARG A 511 7.41 14.96 15.91
N ASN A 512 6.95 14.99 14.66
CA ASN A 512 7.42 15.91 13.60
C ASN A 512 8.94 15.86 13.35
N LEU A 513 9.57 14.69 13.46
CA LEU A 513 11.03 14.50 13.36
C LEU A 513 11.69 15.40 12.32
N TYR A 514 11.31 15.30 11.04
CA TYR A 514 11.95 16.07 9.95
C TYR A 514 11.83 17.59 10.08
N THR A 515 10.70 18.09 10.58
CA THR A 515 10.46 19.54 10.72
C THR A 515 11.17 20.11 11.94
N MET A 516 11.47 19.28 12.94
CA MET A 516 12.02 19.75 14.21
C MET A 516 13.53 19.58 14.34
N LEU A 517 14.22 19.04 13.32
CA LEU A 517 15.68 18.87 13.35
C LEU A 517 16.41 20.23 13.44
N PRO A 518 17.21 20.49 14.48
CA PRO A 518 18.07 21.67 14.53
C PRO A 518 19.13 21.58 13.43
N GLN A 519 19.11 22.52 12.48
CA GLN A 519 19.89 22.41 11.24
C GLN A 519 21.41 22.36 11.49
N GLU A 520 21.98 23.30 12.26
CA GLU A 520 23.42 23.32 12.53
C GLU A 520 23.89 22.09 13.31
N GLU A 521 23.16 21.73 14.36
CA GLU A 521 23.49 20.54 15.14
C GLU A 521 23.39 19.27 14.30
N ALA A 522 22.38 19.15 13.43
CA ALA A 522 22.28 18.01 12.52
C ALA A 522 23.46 17.92 11.55
N LEU A 523 23.96 19.06 11.05
CA LEU A 523 25.17 19.11 10.22
C LEU A 523 26.40 18.67 11.00
N ASP A 524 26.55 19.10 12.25
CA ASP A 524 27.68 18.70 13.09
C ASP A 524 27.62 17.20 13.44
N ILE A 525 26.43 16.67 13.72
CA ILE A 525 26.22 15.23 13.98
C ILE A 525 26.51 14.39 12.74
N LEU A 526 26.18 14.89 11.54
CA LEU A 526 26.56 14.23 10.30
C LEU A 526 28.08 14.06 10.18
N ILE A 527 28.83 15.11 10.49
CA ILE A 527 30.29 15.08 10.42
C ILE A 527 30.86 14.19 11.53
N GLU A 528 30.33 14.27 12.76
CA GLU A 528 30.68 13.37 13.87
C GLU A 528 30.46 11.90 13.47
N PHE A 529 29.30 11.58 12.90
CA PHE A 529 28.95 10.22 12.48
C PHE A 529 29.96 9.67 11.46
N LEU A 530 30.27 10.44 10.42
CA LEU A 530 31.24 10.04 9.40
C LEU A 530 32.64 9.86 10.01
N HIS A 531 33.06 10.78 10.87
CA HIS A 531 34.36 10.74 11.53
C HIS A 531 34.51 9.52 12.46
N VAL A 532 33.53 9.27 13.33
CA VAL A 532 33.50 8.12 14.27
C VAL A 532 33.57 6.78 13.53
N HIS A 533 33.04 6.72 12.31
CA HIS A 533 33.12 5.52 11.46
C HIS A 533 34.33 5.48 10.53
N GLY A 534 35.33 6.35 10.74
CA GLY A 534 36.64 6.31 10.09
C GLY A 534 36.69 7.01 8.73
N TYR A 535 35.68 7.78 8.35
CA TYR A 535 35.69 8.52 7.09
C TYR A 535 36.37 9.88 7.27
N THR A 536 37.37 10.15 6.43
CA THR A 536 37.91 11.51 6.22
C THR A 536 37.42 12.12 4.90
N LYS A 537 37.01 11.25 3.96
CA LYS A 537 36.39 11.59 2.69
C LYS A 537 35.30 10.58 2.33
N VAL A 538 34.26 11.02 1.63
CA VAL A 538 33.25 10.14 1.02
C VAL A 538 33.25 10.36 -0.48
N LYS A 539 33.49 9.30 -1.27
CA LYS A 539 33.61 9.38 -2.74
C LYS A 539 34.58 10.50 -3.21
N GLY A 540 35.69 10.69 -2.49
CA GLY A 540 36.70 11.69 -2.77
C GLY A 540 36.39 13.11 -2.25
N ILE A 541 35.23 13.35 -1.66
CA ILE A 541 34.80 14.64 -1.12
C ILE A 541 35.15 14.71 0.37
N SER A 542 35.80 15.80 0.82
CA SER A 542 36.13 15.99 2.25
C SER A 542 34.88 16.19 3.10
N LEU A 543 34.98 15.86 4.39
CA LEU A 543 33.90 16.10 5.35
C LEU A 543 33.46 17.58 5.38
N ASP A 544 34.39 18.53 5.31
CA ASP A 544 34.05 19.96 5.23
C ASP A 544 33.22 20.29 4.00
N THR A 545 33.56 19.70 2.85
CA THR A 545 32.82 19.92 1.60
C THR A 545 31.44 19.26 1.67
N ILE A 546 31.32 18.09 2.30
CA ILE A 546 30.03 17.46 2.59
C ILE A 546 29.18 18.36 3.49
N ARG A 547 29.76 18.94 4.55
CA ARG A 547 29.06 19.87 5.44
C ARG A 547 28.54 21.08 4.68
N ILE A 548 29.34 21.66 3.79
CA ILE A 548 28.94 22.81 2.96
C ILE A 548 27.78 22.45 2.01
N LEU A 549 27.86 21.30 1.34
CA LEU A 549 26.80 20.81 0.45
C LEU A 549 25.51 20.50 1.23
N ALA A 550 25.62 19.91 2.42
CA ALA A 550 24.48 19.63 3.28
C ALA A 550 23.85 20.92 3.82
N ALA A 551 24.67 21.91 4.19
CA ALA A 551 24.22 23.21 4.68
C ALA A 551 23.35 23.94 3.65
N ILE A 552 23.77 24.01 2.39
CA ILE A 552 22.98 24.70 1.36
C ILE A 552 21.62 24.00 1.11
N VAL A 553 21.55 22.67 1.25
CA VAL A 553 20.29 21.91 1.11
C VAL A 553 19.29 22.28 2.20
N LEU A 554 19.74 22.46 3.45
CA LEU A 554 18.87 22.81 4.58
C LEU A 554 18.55 24.30 4.64
N GLN A 555 19.58 25.15 4.53
CA GLN A 555 19.50 26.58 4.80
C GLN A 555 18.88 27.40 3.65
N GLU A 556 18.92 26.88 2.43
CA GLU A 556 18.29 27.53 1.26
C GLU A 556 17.00 26.80 0.82
N ASN A 557 16.38 26.05 1.74
CA ASN A 557 15.08 25.45 1.48
C ASN A 557 13.96 26.50 1.57
N VAL A 558 13.36 26.79 0.41
CA VAL A 558 12.25 27.73 0.26
C VAL A 558 11.12 27.06 -0.52
N CYS A 559 9.91 27.19 0.02
CA CYS A 559 8.71 26.59 -0.53
C CYS A 559 7.58 27.61 -0.70
N VAL A 560 6.65 27.32 -1.60
CA VAL A 560 5.44 28.10 -1.84
C VAL A 560 4.25 27.36 -1.26
N TYR A 561 3.45 28.07 -0.46
CA TYR A 561 2.15 27.61 0.04
C TYR A 561 1.14 28.76 -0.03
N ASN A 562 -0.02 28.51 -0.65
CA ASN A 562 -1.12 29.48 -0.73
C ASN A 562 -0.68 30.89 -1.18
N ASN A 563 0.06 30.94 -2.29
CA ASN A 563 0.65 32.17 -2.88
C ASN A 563 1.60 32.96 -1.96
N LYS A 564 2.06 32.37 -0.85
CA LYS A 564 3.08 32.92 0.02
C LYS A 564 4.34 32.08 -0.05
N ILE A 565 5.49 32.73 0.15
CA ILE A 565 6.80 32.11 0.11
C ILE A 565 7.28 31.93 1.54
N TYR A 566 7.70 30.71 1.88
CA TYR A 566 8.16 30.34 3.20
C TYR A 566 9.59 29.81 3.13
N LYS A 567 10.46 30.35 3.98
CA LYS A 567 11.79 29.79 4.25
C LYS A 567 11.71 28.88 5.46
N GLN A 568 12.22 27.66 5.33
CA GLN A 568 12.31 26.73 6.45
C GLN A 568 13.58 27.05 7.27
N MET A 569 13.37 27.44 8.53
CA MET A 569 14.44 27.80 9.48
C MET A 569 14.81 26.65 10.41
N LEU A 570 13.89 25.69 10.60
CA LEU A 570 14.09 24.50 11.42
C LEU A 570 13.68 23.26 10.64
N GLY A 571 14.42 22.17 10.79
CA GLY A 571 14.20 20.94 10.07
C GLY A 571 14.77 20.97 8.66
N GLY A 572 14.38 19.95 7.88
CA GLY A 572 14.57 19.93 6.43
C GLY A 572 13.27 19.56 5.72
N ALA A 573 13.26 19.74 4.40
CA ALA A 573 12.10 19.40 3.58
C ALA A 573 11.76 17.91 3.69
N MET A 574 10.51 17.57 4.02
CA MET A 574 10.09 16.16 4.11
C MET A 574 10.18 15.40 2.77
N GLY A 575 10.15 16.10 1.64
CA GLY A 575 10.34 15.49 0.31
C GLY A 575 11.77 15.52 -0.20
N SER A 576 12.73 16.01 0.60
CA SER A 576 14.16 15.97 0.25
C SER A 576 14.76 14.63 0.65
N SER A 577 15.40 13.94 -0.30
CA SER A 577 15.99 12.62 -0.14
C SER A 577 17.07 12.59 0.96
N PHE A 578 17.93 13.60 1.02
CA PHE A 578 18.96 13.73 2.04
C PHE A 578 18.41 13.98 3.45
N THR A 579 17.29 14.71 3.57
CA THR A 579 16.68 15.02 4.88
C THR A 579 16.36 13.74 5.65
N LEU A 580 15.90 12.69 4.95
CA LEU A 580 15.64 11.38 5.54
C LEU A 580 16.90 10.76 6.17
N THR A 581 17.98 10.72 5.40
CA THR A 581 19.27 10.17 5.85
C THR A 581 19.84 10.99 7.01
N LEU A 582 19.74 12.32 6.93
CA LEU A 582 20.20 13.20 7.99
C LEU A 582 19.41 13.02 9.29
N ALA A 583 18.08 12.92 9.21
CA ALA A 583 17.22 12.64 10.37
C ALA A 583 17.63 11.33 11.05
N ASN A 584 17.88 10.29 10.26
CA ASN A 584 18.31 9.00 10.76
C ASN A 584 19.68 9.04 11.45
N ILE A 585 20.62 9.83 10.94
CA ILE A 585 21.94 10.07 11.56
C ILE A 585 21.81 10.89 12.84
N PHE A 586 20.94 11.91 12.86
CA PHE A 586 20.63 12.64 14.08
C PHE A 586 20.11 11.70 15.17
N MET A 587 19.19 10.81 14.80
CA MET A 587 18.63 9.82 15.71
C MET A 587 19.64 8.77 16.16
N TRP A 588 20.65 8.43 15.36
CA TRP A 588 21.76 7.57 15.80
C TRP A 588 22.48 8.16 17.01
N LYS A 589 22.69 9.48 17.07
CA LYS A 589 23.30 10.12 18.23
C LYS A 589 22.34 10.21 19.41
N TRP A 590 21.10 10.64 19.18
CA TRP A 590 20.11 10.81 20.25
C TRP A 590 19.77 9.48 20.95
N GLN A 591 19.69 8.37 20.21
CA GLN A 591 19.28 7.08 20.77
C GLN A 591 20.37 6.35 21.57
N LYS A 592 21.60 6.87 21.64
CA LYS A 592 22.77 6.19 22.23
C LYS A 592 22.49 5.62 23.63
N GLU A 593 21.79 6.36 24.48
CA GLU A 593 21.50 5.92 25.85
C GLU A 593 20.45 4.79 25.92
N PHE A 594 19.47 4.77 25.02
CA PHE A 594 18.53 3.64 24.91
C PHE A 594 19.25 2.36 24.50
N VAL A 595 20.05 2.45 23.43
CA VAL A 595 20.82 1.32 22.89
C VAL A 595 21.78 0.79 23.93
N ARG A 596 22.58 1.66 24.58
CA ARG A 596 23.52 1.27 25.64
C ARG A 596 22.82 0.52 26.78
N ARG A 597 21.64 1.00 27.22
CA ARG A 597 20.87 0.31 28.27
C ARG A 597 20.41 -1.06 27.81
N GLN A 598 19.90 -1.16 26.59
CA GLN A 598 19.42 -2.44 26.05
C GLN A 598 20.57 -3.43 25.86
N ASP A 599 21.74 -2.98 25.41
CA ASP A 599 22.94 -3.80 25.28
C ASP A 599 23.38 -4.38 26.64
N ILE A 600 23.35 -3.57 27.70
CA ILE A 600 23.70 -4.00 29.06
C ILE A 600 22.69 -5.00 29.62
N SER A 601 21.39 -4.78 29.38
CA SER A 601 20.34 -5.68 29.89
C SER A 601 20.05 -6.87 28.97
N GLY A 602 20.62 -6.90 27.77
CA GLY A 602 20.30 -7.86 26.70
C GLY A 602 18.92 -7.66 26.08
N GLU A 603 18.23 -6.57 26.40
CA GLU A 603 16.89 -6.28 25.90
C GLU A 603 16.92 -5.89 24.41
N PHE A 604 15.77 -5.94 23.76
CA PHE A 604 15.67 -5.61 22.35
C PHE A 604 15.43 -4.11 22.13
N TYR A 605 16.13 -3.54 21.16
CA TYR A 605 15.90 -2.21 20.60
C TYR A 605 15.84 -2.30 19.09
N GLY A 606 14.82 -1.70 18.47
CA GLY A 606 14.75 -1.57 17.03
C GLY A 606 14.04 -0.29 16.62
N ARG A 607 14.59 0.42 15.64
CA ARG A 607 14.01 1.66 15.11
C ARG A 607 13.71 1.54 13.62
N TYR A 608 12.49 1.87 13.24
CA TYR A 608 12.09 2.13 11.86
C TYR A 608 11.83 3.63 11.71
N ILE A 609 12.84 4.37 11.22
CA ILE A 609 12.75 5.83 11.02
C ILE A 609 12.31 6.57 12.31
N ASP A 610 11.06 6.99 12.42
CA ASP A 610 10.43 7.71 13.54
C ASP A 610 9.77 6.77 14.56
N ASP A 611 9.45 5.54 14.17
CA ASP A 611 8.84 4.51 15.02
C ASP A 611 9.93 3.68 15.73
N ILE A 612 9.91 3.63 17.07
CA ILE A 612 10.84 2.83 17.89
C ILE A 612 10.08 1.72 18.63
N PHE A 613 10.70 0.55 18.72
CA PHE A 613 10.24 -0.60 19.50
C PHE A 613 11.31 -1.08 20.48
N MET A 614 10.90 -1.37 21.71
CA MET A 614 11.76 -1.92 22.75
C MET A 614 11.06 -3.01 23.57
N THR A 615 11.85 -3.94 24.11
CA THR A 615 11.39 -4.86 25.18
C THR A 615 11.92 -4.42 26.54
N TRP A 616 11.20 -4.77 27.60
CA TRP A 616 11.60 -4.40 28.95
C TRP A 616 11.14 -5.43 29.99
N ASN A 617 12.07 -6.01 30.76
CA ASN A 617 11.77 -6.99 31.80
C ASN A 617 11.74 -6.43 33.23
N LYS A 618 12.05 -5.14 33.45
CA LYS A 618 11.95 -4.51 34.78
C LYS A 618 10.56 -3.91 35.01
N SER A 619 10.40 -3.13 36.08
CA SER A 619 9.13 -2.51 36.42
C SER A 619 8.68 -1.50 35.35
N GLU A 620 7.36 -1.42 35.14
CA GLU A 620 6.76 -0.41 34.25
C GLU A 620 7.07 1.02 34.71
N ASN A 621 7.13 1.25 36.02
CA ASN A 621 7.46 2.56 36.59
C ASN A 621 8.88 3.01 36.23
N GLU A 622 9.87 2.11 36.21
CA GLU A 622 11.22 2.44 35.75
C GLU A 622 11.25 2.79 34.26
N LEU A 623 10.49 2.05 33.45
CA LEU A 623 10.38 2.33 32.02
C LEU A 623 9.75 3.71 31.77
N ARG A 624 8.66 4.03 32.47
CA ARG A 624 8.01 5.36 32.37
C ARG A 624 8.97 6.48 32.76
N LYS A 625 9.67 6.34 33.89
CA LYS A 625 10.69 7.32 34.32
C LYS A 625 11.79 7.51 33.26
N LEU A 626 12.25 6.44 32.62
CA LEU A 626 13.24 6.52 31.54
C LEU A 626 12.69 7.29 30.33
N LEU A 627 11.47 6.98 29.89
CA LEU A 627 10.84 7.64 28.74
C LEU A 627 10.51 9.12 29.03
N ASP A 628 10.07 9.43 30.24
CA ASP A 628 9.81 10.81 30.66
C ASP A 628 11.11 11.61 30.76
N ALA A 629 12.20 11.00 31.24
CA ALA A 629 13.54 11.60 31.19
C ALA A 629 14.01 11.82 29.73
N ALA A 630 13.75 10.85 28.84
CA ALA A 630 14.13 10.94 27.43
C ALA A 630 13.43 12.09 26.68
N ASN A 631 12.20 12.42 27.07
CA ASN A 631 11.47 13.60 26.59
C ASN A 631 12.13 14.95 26.95
N SER A 632 13.14 14.93 27.83
CA SER A 632 13.93 16.08 28.27
C SER A 632 15.37 16.07 27.75
N TRP A 633 15.80 15.01 27.05
CA TRP A 633 17.19 14.91 26.53
C TRP A 633 17.50 15.93 25.44
N HIS A 634 16.49 16.34 24.68
CA HIS A 634 16.67 17.33 23.61
C HIS A 634 15.41 18.20 23.49
N PRO A 635 15.52 19.54 23.40
CA PRO A 635 14.36 20.44 23.38
C PRO A 635 13.41 20.16 22.20
N ASN A 636 13.94 19.78 21.05
CA ASN A 636 13.18 19.58 19.82
C ASN A 636 12.70 18.14 19.59
N ILE A 637 13.07 17.19 20.45
CA ILE A 637 12.64 15.79 20.32
C ILE A 637 11.56 15.51 21.35
N LYS A 638 10.38 15.08 20.89
CA LYS A 638 9.23 14.75 21.74
C LYS A 638 8.68 13.39 21.36
N LEU A 639 8.47 12.55 22.37
CA LEU A 639 8.08 11.15 22.28
C LEU A 639 6.60 10.99 22.64
N GLU A 640 5.87 10.31 21.77
CA GLU A 640 4.54 9.77 22.06
C GLU A 640 4.68 8.26 22.27
N TYR A 641 4.58 7.77 23.51
CA TYR A 641 4.85 6.36 23.84
C TYR A 641 3.63 5.57 24.32
N LYS A 642 3.68 4.25 24.12
CA LYS A 642 2.74 3.25 24.63
C LYS A 642 3.50 2.09 25.24
N ILE A 643 2.99 1.58 26.36
CA ILE A 643 3.53 0.41 27.07
C ILE A 643 2.39 -0.58 27.27
N SER A 644 2.61 -1.84 26.89
CA SER A 644 1.64 -2.92 27.10
C SER A 644 2.31 -4.27 26.80
N LYS A 645 1.67 -5.38 27.21
CA LYS A 645 2.05 -6.73 26.76
C LYS A 645 1.54 -7.06 25.36
N SER A 646 0.64 -6.25 24.81
CA SER A 646 0.13 -6.36 23.44
C SER A 646 0.16 -4.99 22.78
N LEU A 647 0.98 -4.83 21.74
CA LEU A 647 1.13 -3.57 20.99
C LEU A 647 1.38 -3.82 19.51
N PRO A 648 0.83 -2.96 18.64
CA PRO A 648 1.22 -2.94 17.24
C PRO A 648 2.55 -2.19 17.04
N PHE A 649 3.39 -2.71 16.15
CA PHE A 649 4.56 -2.02 15.60
C PHE A 649 4.66 -2.32 14.10
N LEU A 650 4.78 -1.28 13.28
CA LEU A 650 4.63 -1.37 11.82
C LEU A 650 3.31 -2.07 11.43
N ASP A 651 3.42 -3.21 10.76
CA ASP A 651 2.39 -4.09 10.22
C ASP A 651 2.18 -5.36 11.08
N VAL A 652 2.75 -5.41 12.30
CA VAL A 652 2.69 -6.58 13.19
C VAL A 652 2.07 -6.21 14.54
N LEU A 653 1.08 -6.98 14.99
CA LEU A 653 0.60 -6.97 16.37
C LEU A 653 1.38 -8.00 17.17
N LEU A 654 2.13 -7.54 18.17
CA LEU A 654 2.92 -8.39 19.05
C LEU A 654 2.18 -8.56 20.37
N THR A 655 2.06 -9.81 20.85
CA THR A 655 1.42 -10.12 22.14
C THR A 655 2.28 -11.09 22.95
N ASN A 656 2.64 -10.71 24.18
CA ASN A 656 3.26 -11.60 25.15
C ASN A 656 2.18 -12.36 25.91
N SER A 657 1.97 -13.62 25.53
CA SER A 657 1.08 -14.56 26.23
C SER A 657 1.90 -15.40 27.22
N ASN A 658 2.11 -14.86 28.42
CA ASN A 658 2.82 -15.54 29.52
C ASN A 658 4.19 -16.13 29.14
N GLY A 659 5.01 -15.39 28.38
CA GLY A 659 6.33 -15.84 27.95
C GLY A 659 6.35 -16.50 26.57
N ILE A 660 5.20 -16.53 25.88
CA ILE A 660 5.08 -16.96 24.48
C ILE A 660 4.74 -15.76 23.62
N LEU A 661 5.59 -15.45 22.64
CA LEU A 661 5.34 -14.37 21.68
C LEU A 661 4.31 -14.85 20.65
N LEU A 662 3.14 -14.22 20.63
CA LEU A 662 2.12 -14.37 19.61
C LEU A 662 2.14 -13.15 18.68
N THR A 663 1.97 -13.40 17.39
CA THR A 663 2.03 -12.35 16.38
C THR A 663 0.89 -12.49 15.38
N SER A 664 0.29 -11.37 14.98
CA SER A 664 -0.66 -11.31 13.88
C SER A 664 -0.39 -10.10 13.01
N VAL A 665 -0.95 -10.09 11.79
CA VAL A 665 -0.90 -8.91 10.94
C VAL A 665 -1.70 -7.79 11.60
N TYR A 666 -1.14 -6.58 11.62
CA TYR A 666 -1.79 -5.38 12.12
C TYR A 666 -2.04 -4.39 10.99
N HIS A 667 -3.30 -4.06 10.78
CA HIS A 667 -3.69 -2.94 9.95
C HIS A 667 -4.11 -1.78 10.84
N LYS A 668 -3.57 -0.58 10.57
CA LYS A 668 -4.07 0.63 11.24
C LYS A 668 -5.58 0.74 10.98
N PRO A 669 -6.41 1.20 11.93
CA PRO A 669 -7.86 1.27 11.74
C PRO A 669 -8.34 2.10 10.54
N ALA A 670 -7.47 2.97 10.01
CA ALA A 670 -7.70 3.76 8.80
C ALA A 670 -7.04 3.17 7.55
N ALA A 671 -6.19 2.15 7.67
CA ALA A 671 -5.56 1.52 6.51
C ALA A 671 -6.61 0.73 5.74
N GLU A 672 -6.59 0.88 4.42
CA GLU A 672 -7.50 0.18 3.54
C GLU A 672 -6.71 -0.79 2.67
N PRO A 673 -7.20 -2.03 2.50
CA PRO A 673 -6.45 -3.11 1.85
C PRO A 673 -6.55 -2.99 0.32
N TYR A 674 -6.16 -1.85 -0.23
CA TYR A 674 -6.20 -1.65 -1.67
C TYR A 674 -5.10 -2.45 -2.35
N VAL A 675 -5.53 -3.49 -3.05
CA VAL A 675 -4.72 -4.20 -4.02
C VAL A 675 -5.14 -3.75 -5.40
N VAL A 676 -4.18 -3.46 -6.26
CA VAL A 676 -4.42 -3.15 -7.67
C VAL A 676 -5.24 -4.31 -8.27
N PRO A 677 -6.41 -4.05 -8.88
CA PRO A 677 -7.23 -5.12 -9.46
C PRO A 677 -6.43 -5.90 -10.49
N PHE A 678 -6.36 -7.23 -10.37
CA PHE A 678 -5.59 -8.10 -11.27
C PHE A 678 -5.96 -7.91 -12.76
N ILE A 679 -7.17 -7.42 -13.04
CA ILE A 679 -7.67 -7.10 -14.38
C ILE A 679 -7.22 -5.73 -14.91
N SER A 680 -6.40 -4.98 -14.18
CA SER A 680 -5.86 -3.69 -14.65
C SER A 680 -4.60 -3.89 -15.52
N ASP A 681 -4.21 -2.89 -16.31
CA ASP A 681 -3.10 -2.99 -17.27
C ASP A 681 -1.70 -2.77 -16.69
N HIS A 682 -1.58 -2.81 -15.37
CA HIS A 682 -0.29 -2.52 -14.79
C HIS A 682 0.70 -3.62 -15.23
N PRO A 683 1.97 -3.27 -15.51
CA PRO A 683 2.99 -4.27 -15.76
C PRO A 683 2.99 -5.33 -14.64
N ARG A 684 3.24 -6.60 -14.97
CA ARG A 684 3.23 -7.72 -13.99
C ARG A 684 4.04 -7.44 -12.71
N HIS A 685 5.14 -6.69 -12.82
CA HIS A 685 5.95 -6.32 -11.67
C HIS A 685 5.22 -5.40 -10.67
N VAL A 686 4.28 -4.56 -11.11
CA VAL A 686 3.46 -3.72 -10.22
C VAL A 686 2.53 -4.58 -9.38
N PHE A 687 1.91 -5.62 -9.96
CA PHE A 687 1.09 -6.56 -9.21
C PHE A 687 1.87 -7.34 -8.15
N ILE A 688 3.07 -7.81 -8.52
CA ILE A 688 3.98 -8.52 -7.60
C ILE A 688 4.40 -7.59 -6.46
N ASN A 689 4.79 -6.35 -6.78
CA ASN A 689 5.20 -5.36 -5.78
C ASN A 689 4.05 -5.03 -4.82
N VAL A 690 2.81 -4.84 -5.33
CA VAL A 690 1.64 -4.55 -4.49
C VAL A 690 1.39 -5.68 -3.50
N ILE A 691 1.46 -6.93 -3.95
CA ILE A 691 1.31 -8.11 -3.08
C ILE A 691 2.44 -8.16 -2.05
N GLN A 692 3.69 -7.89 -2.44
CA GLN A 692 4.85 -7.85 -1.53
C GLN A 692 4.78 -6.72 -0.50
N THR A 693 4.08 -5.61 -0.81
CA THR A 693 3.84 -4.51 0.15
C THR A 693 2.56 -4.65 0.96
N SER A 694 1.66 -5.58 0.60
CA SER A 694 0.36 -5.79 1.27
C SER A 694 0.33 -7.04 2.18
N LEU A 695 1.28 -7.96 1.99
CA LEU A 695 1.59 -9.10 2.86
C LEU A 695 2.72 -8.72 3.80
#